data_AF-A0AA96G9W9-F1
#
_entry.id   AF-A0AA96G9W9-F1
#
_cell.length_a   1.000
_cell.length_b   1.000
_cell.length_c   1.000
_cell.angle_alpha   90.00
_cell.angle_beta   90.00
_cell.angle_gamma   90.00
#
_symmetry.space_group_name_H-M   'P 1'
#
loop_
_entity.id
_entity.type
_entity.pdbx_description
1 polymer ?
#
loop_
_entity_poly.entity_id
_entity_poly.type
_entity_poly.pdbx_seq_one_letter_code
_entity_poly.pdbx_strand_id
1 'polypeptide(L)'
;MAQRVPVVVVTLPSRPKNVEMLDGAWISSRTRGRGSGHAGRVSITAEETVSLSGFMSVYDPEINNTSKTQEISSRIIARAEEHDNRLADLPLGNAGDISITAKNVVMKDGAEIIAPSSSGRVIPITDAIEEIVANMPKEQRPRAGNITVKADTIILSGARTVGGSGKFGWAPTTIRAGVIGPAGTGNISLTANTIVIRDGADVTAESQSGTPGVQRGNVTITAHDSLTLSGYLMRTEFPENPIGSDPFPEANGRTIRPTSIGTRTHGINQAGDIIVSAKNLTIANGAQITNGTTNLQPETAGPGGKILLTADKLIMSGMVPFPDAIGRPLQSKISSSTDGAGDAGQIEVISKTIEIKSGGQISASSIPRENAIDAGAGGNIRIVATESFLAKGVGILEGTKVVRSGIFSSTEGPGLGGNLRITAPVFKMKNGAAISASTTGTGNAGDIFITASDSILLDKASVTTEAGSAVGGNIKLTADNRIDVTNSQVTSRVQEGSGSAGSINFDPDFIVLKNSQVLSTAVAGSGGDITLTANSAIVMDPFTFLDARSQFGGNGRINIESPVQFLSSTIVPLPQNLVPVTTLYGTKCVAEQGRFSSFVNTKADTIAPTPGTLLASPLLPFASHSGALNSFDLHVGSNNRAQAVPIRGAAYSPPVLFSQATGQRATCP
;
A
#
# COMPACT_ATOMS: atom_id res chain seq x y z
N MET A 1 -10.93 38.65 -39.07
CA MET A 1 -10.07 37.73 -39.87
C MET A 1 -9.08 37.09 -38.92
N ALA A 2 -9.13 35.79 -38.69
CA ALA A 2 -8.13 35.10 -37.88
C ALA A 2 -6.84 34.93 -38.69
N GLN A 3 -5.74 35.57 -38.27
CA GLN A 3 -4.43 35.26 -38.83
C GLN A 3 -4.07 33.81 -38.46
N ARG A 4 -3.97 32.94 -39.46
CA ARG A 4 -3.45 31.58 -39.30
C ARG A 4 -1.97 31.67 -38.91
N VAL A 5 -1.68 31.60 -37.61
CA VAL A 5 -0.32 31.33 -37.13
C VAL A 5 0.15 30.03 -37.80
N PRO A 6 1.30 30.02 -38.47
CA PRO A 6 1.74 28.83 -39.21
C PRO A 6 1.97 27.66 -38.25
N VAL A 7 1.54 26.47 -38.67
CA VAL A 7 1.78 25.23 -37.93
C VAL A 7 3.27 24.93 -37.97
N VAL A 8 4.01 25.37 -36.96
CA VAL A 8 5.44 25.07 -36.80
C VAL A 8 5.58 23.60 -36.43
N VAL A 9 5.75 22.74 -37.43
CA VAL A 9 6.13 21.35 -37.21
C VAL A 9 7.63 21.30 -37.01
N VAL A 10 8.07 21.19 -35.75
CA VAL A 10 9.49 20.93 -35.46
C VAL A 10 9.75 19.45 -35.70
N THR A 11 10.21 19.13 -36.92
CA THR A 11 10.77 17.82 -37.29
C THR A 11 12.27 18.00 -37.50
N LEU A 12 13.10 17.14 -36.92
CA LEU A 12 14.52 17.10 -37.27
C LEU A 12 14.66 16.59 -38.72
N PRO A 13 15.32 17.31 -39.64
CA PRO A 13 15.31 17.00 -41.07
C PRO A 13 16.11 15.74 -41.44
N SER A 14 17.06 15.36 -40.58
CA SER A 14 17.69 14.04 -40.56
C SER A 14 17.12 13.21 -39.42
N ARG A 15 17.23 11.87 -39.48
CA ARG A 15 17.19 11.04 -38.27
C ARG A 15 18.61 11.00 -37.68
N PRO A 16 18.98 11.86 -36.72
CA PRO A 16 20.29 11.79 -36.13
C PRO A 16 20.43 10.51 -35.30
N LYS A 17 21.68 10.05 -35.15
CA LYS A 17 21.99 8.94 -34.27
C LYS A 17 21.55 9.22 -32.83
N ASN A 18 21.90 10.40 -32.31
CA ASN A 18 21.50 10.90 -30.99
C ASN A 18 20.92 12.31 -31.08
N VAL A 19 20.01 12.65 -30.16
CA VAL A 19 19.53 14.01 -29.88
C VAL A 19 19.85 14.30 -28.43
N GLU A 20 20.61 15.36 -28.17
CA GLU A 20 20.96 15.79 -26.83
C GLU A 20 20.48 17.22 -26.60
N MET A 21 19.71 17.42 -25.53
CA MET A 21 19.32 18.72 -25.01
C MET A 21 19.91 18.81 -23.60
N LEU A 22 20.97 19.60 -23.48
CA LEU A 22 21.67 19.82 -22.21
C LEU A 22 21.24 21.17 -21.60
N ASP A 23 21.43 21.30 -20.30
CA ASP A 23 21.15 22.53 -19.54
C ASP A 23 19.74 23.10 -19.80
N GLY A 24 18.76 22.50 -19.12
CA GLY A 24 17.36 22.93 -19.14
C GLY A 24 16.55 22.44 -20.32
N ALA A 25 16.68 21.17 -20.71
CA ALA A 25 15.84 20.58 -21.74
C ALA A 25 14.34 20.83 -21.49
N TRP A 26 13.75 21.72 -22.29
CA TRP A 26 12.33 22.06 -22.24
C TRP A 26 11.69 21.87 -23.62
N ILE A 27 10.81 20.87 -23.71
CA ILE A 27 10.02 20.60 -24.91
C ILE A 27 8.59 21.02 -24.60
N SER A 28 8.09 22.01 -25.34
CA SER A 28 6.74 22.54 -25.13
C SER A 28 5.97 22.71 -26.44
N SER A 29 4.74 22.21 -26.44
CA SER A 29 3.72 22.57 -27.43
C SER A 29 2.53 23.16 -26.68
N ARG A 30 2.30 24.47 -26.79
CA ARG A 30 1.34 25.16 -25.90
C ARG A 30 0.55 26.27 -26.56
N THR A 31 -0.68 26.45 -26.08
CA THR A 31 -1.52 27.62 -26.37
C THR A 31 -1.66 28.50 -25.13
N ARG A 32 -1.67 29.82 -25.33
CA ARG A 32 -1.81 30.80 -24.25
C ARG A 32 -2.66 32.00 -24.67
N GLY A 33 -3.68 32.33 -23.87
CA GLY A 33 -4.57 33.47 -24.14
C GLY A 33 -5.80 33.10 -24.96
N ARG A 34 -6.82 33.96 -24.91
CA ARG A 34 -8.12 33.76 -25.55
C ARG A 34 -7.99 34.04 -27.06
N GLY A 35 -8.79 33.37 -27.88
CA GLY A 35 -8.65 33.43 -29.35
C GLY A 35 -7.27 33.00 -29.90
N SER A 36 -6.44 32.32 -29.10
CA SER A 36 -5.13 31.83 -29.52
C SER A 36 -5.25 30.85 -30.69
N GLY A 37 -4.30 30.92 -31.62
CA GLY A 37 -4.20 29.96 -32.73
C GLY A 37 -3.92 28.53 -32.25
N HIS A 38 -3.89 27.59 -33.18
CA HIS A 38 -3.50 26.21 -32.87
C HIS A 38 -1.97 26.13 -32.76
N ALA A 39 -1.43 25.52 -31.71
CA ALA A 39 0.01 25.32 -31.59
C ALA A 39 0.48 24.17 -32.51
N GLY A 40 1.72 24.28 -33.00
CA GLY A 40 2.34 23.28 -33.87
C GLY A 40 2.66 21.96 -33.16
N ARG A 41 2.75 20.86 -33.93
CA ARG A 41 3.18 19.55 -33.42
C ARG A 41 4.70 19.52 -33.28
N VAL A 42 5.21 18.93 -32.20
CA VAL A 42 6.64 18.64 -32.02
C VAL A 42 6.89 17.15 -32.27
N SER A 43 7.84 16.81 -33.14
CA SER A 43 8.22 15.42 -33.41
C SER A 43 9.73 15.24 -33.38
N ILE A 44 10.22 14.52 -32.39
CA ILE A 44 11.64 14.19 -32.21
C ILE A 44 11.84 12.71 -32.55
N THR A 45 12.80 12.42 -33.42
CA THR A 45 13.18 11.06 -33.79
C THR A 45 14.70 10.93 -33.78
N ALA A 46 15.22 9.89 -33.13
CA ALA A 46 16.64 9.53 -33.13
C ALA A 46 16.79 8.03 -33.41
N GLU A 47 17.94 7.60 -33.91
CA GLU A 47 18.21 6.16 -34.17
C GLU A 47 18.63 5.40 -32.91
N GLU A 48 19.27 6.07 -31.95
CA GLU A 48 19.69 5.51 -30.68
C GLU A 48 19.09 6.28 -29.50
N THR A 49 19.57 7.49 -29.18
CA THR A 49 19.24 8.13 -27.89
C THR A 49 18.64 9.53 -28.03
N VAL A 50 17.60 9.82 -27.24
CA VAL A 50 17.16 11.19 -26.91
C VAL A 50 17.50 11.42 -25.44
N SER A 51 18.45 12.30 -25.17
CA SER A 51 18.90 12.67 -23.82
C SER A 51 18.47 14.10 -23.50
N LEU A 52 17.69 14.27 -22.44
CA LEU A 52 17.16 15.54 -21.96
C LEU A 52 17.65 15.75 -20.51
N SER A 53 18.43 16.80 -20.25
CA SER A 53 18.79 17.19 -18.88
C SER A 53 18.29 18.60 -18.55
N GLY A 54 17.61 18.75 -17.42
CA GLY A 54 17.12 20.04 -16.91
C GLY A 54 18.24 20.93 -16.36
N PHE A 55 17.88 21.91 -15.53
CA PHE A 55 18.83 22.73 -14.78
C PHE A 55 18.89 22.28 -13.32
N MET A 56 20.11 22.11 -12.80
CA MET A 56 20.38 22.32 -11.39
C MET A 56 20.52 23.83 -11.15
N SER A 57 19.55 24.45 -10.47
CA SER A 57 19.68 25.84 -10.06
C SER A 57 20.74 25.97 -8.96
N VAL A 58 21.74 26.83 -9.18
CA VAL A 58 22.73 27.22 -8.17
C VAL A 58 22.31 28.56 -7.58
N TYR A 59 22.15 28.64 -6.26
CA TYR A 59 21.91 29.90 -5.56
C TYR A 59 23.23 30.45 -5.02
N ASP A 60 23.58 31.66 -5.46
CA ASP A 60 24.73 32.42 -5.00
C ASP A 60 24.29 33.40 -3.89
N PRO A 61 24.81 33.27 -2.65
CA PRO A 61 24.44 34.15 -1.54
C PRO A 61 25.07 35.55 -1.57
N GLU A 62 26.11 35.81 -2.37
CA GLU A 62 26.74 37.14 -2.47
C GLU A 62 25.99 38.04 -3.46
N ILE A 63 25.27 37.45 -4.42
CA ILE A 63 24.40 38.16 -5.34
C ILE A 63 23.01 38.26 -4.72
N ASN A 64 22.75 39.36 -3.99
CA ASN A 64 21.48 39.65 -3.31
C ASN A 64 20.33 40.02 -4.28
N ASN A 65 20.25 39.32 -5.42
CA ASN A 65 19.30 39.53 -6.49
C ASN A 65 18.79 38.18 -7.02
N THR A 66 17.62 37.77 -6.55
CA THR A 66 16.86 36.61 -7.02
C THR A 66 16.26 36.84 -8.43
N SER A 67 17.07 37.19 -9.43
CA SER A 67 16.57 37.45 -10.80
C SER A 67 17.55 37.21 -11.96
N LYS A 68 18.45 36.22 -11.85
CA LYS A 68 18.89 35.47 -13.04
C LYS A 68 18.83 33.96 -12.81
N THR A 69 17.61 33.43 -12.90
CA THR A 69 17.43 32.17 -13.64
C THR A 69 18.06 32.38 -15.02
N GLN A 70 19.32 31.96 -15.18
CA GLN A 70 19.99 32.00 -16.48
C GLN A 70 19.14 31.25 -17.50
N GLU A 71 19.20 31.74 -18.74
CA GLU A 71 18.24 31.36 -19.77
C GLU A 71 18.18 29.86 -19.96
N ILE A 72 16.96 29.34 -20.14
CA ILE A 72 16.78 27.93 -20.46
C ILE A 72 17.40 27.68 -21.84
N SER A 73 18.63 27.13 -21.89
CA SER A 73 19.46 27.11 -23.10
C SER A 73 18.97 26.14 -24.18
N SER A 74 18.40 24.99 -23.78
CA SER A 74 17.86 24.01 -24.73
C SER A 74 16.33 23.99 -24.76
N ARG A 75 15.73 24.73 -25.70
CA ARG A 75 14.27 24.86 -25.87
C ARG A 75 13.78 24.37 -27.24
N ILE A 76 12.80 23.47 -27.23
CA ILE A 76 11.95 23.19 -28.41
C ILE A 76 10.54 23.67 -28.08
N ILE A 77 10.11 24.77 -28.71
CA ILE A 77 8.83 25.41 -28.40
C ILE A 77 8.00 25.57 -29.68
N ALA A 78 6.86 24.89 -29.75
CA ALA A 78 5.77 25.20 -30.67
C ALA A 78 4.69 25.96 -29.90
N ARG A 79 4.37 27.19 -30.29
CA ARG A 79 3.50 28.07 -29.49
C ARG A 79 2.53 28.86 -30.36
N ALA A 80 1.31 29.04 -29.85
CA ALA A 80 0.43 30.13 -30.27
C ALA A 80 0.05 30.97 -29.04
N GLU A 81 0.24 32.29 -29.12
CA GLU A 81 -0.17 33.25 -28.08
C GLU A 81 -1.10 34.32 -28.68
N GLU A 82 -1.99 34.84 -27.85
CA GLU A 82 -2.81 36.02 -28.13
C GLU A 82 -1.96 37.29 -28.11
N HIS A 83 -2.19 38.21 -29.05
CA HIS A 83 -1.50 39.51 -29.16
C HIS A 83 -2.44 40.74 -29.12
N ASP A 84 -3.76 40.55 -29.07
CA ASP A 84 -4.75 41.63 -29.08
C ASP A 84 -5.86 41.38 -28.04
N ASN A 85 -5.92 42.24 -27.01
CA ASN A 85 -6.91 42.18 -25.92
C ASN A 85 -8.38 42.28 -26.38
N ARG A 86 -8.64 42.59 -27.66
CA ARG A 86 -10.00 42.60 -28.25
C ARG A 86 -10.57 41.22 -28.54
N LEU A 87 -9.80 40.15 -28.35
CA LEU A 87 -10.23 38.75 -28.58
C LEU A 87 -10.62 38.01 -27.29
N ALA A 88 -10.84 38.76 -26.20
CA ALA A 88 -11.16 38.24 -24.87
C ALA A 88 -12.45 37.39 -24.77
N ASP A 89 -13.28 37.36 -25.81
CA ASP A 89 -14.51 36.56 -25.87
C ASP A 89 -14.36 35.28 -26.74
N LEU A 90 -13.19 35.03 -27.33
CA LEU A 90 -12.93 33.85 -28.16
C LEU A 90 -12.41 32.64 -27.37
N PRO A 91 -12.79 31.40 -27.77
CA PRO A 91 -12.29 30.18 -27.14
C PRO A 91 -10.77 30.00 -27.30
N LEU A 92 -10.21 29.10 -26.49
CA LEU A 92 -8.80 28.75 -26.52
C LEU A 92 -8.39 28.01 -27.81
N GLY A 93 -7.14 28.20 -28.23
CA GLY A 93 -6.54 27.35 -29.26
C GLY A 93 -6.19 25.95 -28.73
N ASN A 94 -6.16 24.98 -29.65
CA ASN A 94 -5.65 23.64 -29.37
C ASN A 94 -4.12 23.64 -29.26
N ALA A 95 -3.59 23.06 -28.18
CA ALA A 95 -2.17 22.74 -28.11
C ALA A 95 -1.83 21.53 -29.01
N GLY A 96 -0.67 21.56 -29.65
CA GLY A 96 -0.23 20.51 -30.57
C GLY A 96 0.34 19.31 -29.83
N ASP A 97 0.29 18.13 -30.45
CA ASP A 97 0.88 16.92 -29.86
C ASP A 97 2.41 16.99 -29.77
N ILE A 98 3.00 16.21 -28.86
CA ILE A 98 4.44 15.98 -28.75
C ILE A 98 4.69 14.48 -28.92
N SER A 99 5.53 14.11 -29.89
CA SER A 99 5.95 12.72 -30.10
C SER A 99 7.48 12.57 -30.07
N ILE A 100 7.98 11.65 -29.24
CA ILE A 100 9.39 11.27 -29.16
C ILE A 100 9.54 9.78 -29.52
N THR A 101 10.50 9.45 -30.38
CA THR A 101 10.83 8.07 -30.75
C THR A 101 12.34 7.88 -30.88
N ALA A 102 12.91 6.94 -30.13
CA ALA A 102 14.33 6.56 -30.13
C ALA A 102 14.47 5.12 -29.61
N LYS A 103 15.67 4.54 -29.51
CA LYS A 103 15.86 3.30 -28.72
C LYS A 103 15.89 3.61 -27.22
N ASN A 104 16.50 4.73 -26.84
CA ASN A 104 16.61 5.17 -25.45
C ASN A 104 16.07 6.59 -25.32
N VAL A 105 15.21 6.83 -24.33
CA VAL A 105 14.81 8.18 -23.92
C VAL A 105 15.20 8.36 -22.47
N VAL A 106 16.12 9.29 -22.21
CA VAL A 106 16.62 9.59 -20.86
C VAL A 106 16.25 11.02 -20.53
N MET A 107 15.50 11.21 -19.44
CA MET A 107 15.17 12.51 -18.87
C MET A 107 15.72 12.58 -17.46
N LYS A 108 16.53 13.60 -17.18
CA LYS A 108 17.17 13.79 -15.88
C LYS A 108 17.19 15.26 -15.44
N ASP A 109 17.54 15.45 -14.18
CA ASP A 109 17.98 16.75 -13.63
C ASP A 109 16.98 17.91 -13.83
N GLY A 110 15.67 17.60 -13.84
CA GLY A 110 14.60 18.60 -14.02
C GLY A 110 14.16 18.82 -15.47
N ALA A 111 14.42 17.87 -16.37
CA ALA A 111 13.97 17.98 -17.76
C ALA A 111 12.44 17.95 -17.88
N GLU A 112 11.87 18.77 -18.77
CA GLU A 112 10.43 18.94 -18.91
C GLU A 112 9.93 18.67 -20.34
N ILE A 113 8.88 17.85 -20.45
CA ILE A 113 8.02 17.74 -21.64
C ILE A 113 6.61 18.16 -21.25
N ILE A 114 6.12 19.27 -21.82
CA ILE A 114 4.80 19.81 -21.47
C ILE A 114 3.95 20.17 -22.70
N ALA A 115 2.70 19.73 -22.73
CA ALA A 115 1.76 20.04 -23.83
C ALA A 115 0.52 20.89 -23.41
N PRO A 116 0.68 21.98 -22.63
CA PRO A 116 -0.45 22.59 -21.93
C PRO A 116 -1.31 23.53 -22.80
N SER A 117 -2.59 23.64 -22.44
CA SER A 117 -3.49 24.71 -22.91
C SER A 117 -3.88 25.60 -21.72
N SER A 118 -3.72 26.93 -21.85
CA SER A 118 -3.94 27.87 -20.75
C SER A 118 -4.61 29.16 -21.20
N SER A 119 -5.65 29.58 -20.48
CA SER A 119 -6.35 30.87 -20.70
C SER A 119 -5.49 32.12 -20.50
N GLY A 120 -4.27 32.01 -19.95
CA GLY A 120 -3.36 33.14 -19.78
C GLY A 120 -3.43 33.78 -18.40
N ARG A 121 -3.15 35.10 -18.32
CA ARG A 121 -3.10 35.83 -17.04
C ARG A 121 -4.51 35.92 -16.45
N VAL A 122 -4.60 36.00 -15.12
CA VAL A 122 -5.83 36.02 -14.29
C VAL A 122 -6.74 37.22 -14.61
N ILE A 123 -7.39 37.19 -15.77
CA ILE A 123 -8.68 37.81 -16.02
C ILE A 123 -9.69 36.75 -15.56
N PRO A 124 -10.70 37.09 -14.72
CA PRO A 124 -11.68 36.11 -14.28
C PRO A 124 -12.26 35.36 -15.48
N ILE A 125 -12.29 34.03 -15.36
CA ILE A 125 -13.08 33.19 -16.27
C ILE A 125 -14.52 33.59 -15.99
N THR A 126 -15.17 34.19 -16.98
CA THR A 126 -16.59 34.52 -16.90
C THR A 126 -17.38 33.28 -17.27
N ASP A 127 -18.46 33.01 -16.54
CA ASP A 127 -19.32 31.83 -16.75
C ASP A 127 -19.74 31.69 -18.22
N ALA A 128 -19.96 32.82 -18.89
CA ALA A 128 -20.27 32.91 -20.32
C ALA A 128 -19.28 32.17 -21.25
N ILE A 129 -17.98 32.12 -20.94
CA ILE A 129 -17.00 31.40 -21.80
C ILE A 129 -16.99 29.91 -21.50
N GLU A 130 -17.18 29.51 -20.24
CA GLU A 130 -17.40 28.10 -19.91
C GLU A 130 -18.70 27.59 -20.56
N GLU A 131 -19.76 28.41 -20.57
CA GLU A 131 -21.01 28.14 -21.27
C GLU A 131 -20.82 28.05 -22.80
N ILE A 132 -20.08 28.97 -23.42
CA ILE A 132 -19.75 28.92 -24.86
C ILE A 132 -19.04 27.60 -25.20
N VAL A 133 -18.05 27.17 -24.42
CA VAL A 133 -17.32 25.92 -24.67
C VAL A 133 -18.16 24.68 -24.29
N ALA A 134 -19.04 24.77 -23.29
CA ALA A 134 -20.01 23.72 -22.97
C ALA A 134 -21.03 23.53 -24.11
N ASN A 135 -21.41 24.59 -24.81
CA ASN A 135 -22.32 24.53 -25.96
C ASN A 135 -21.64 24.16 -27.29
N MET A 136 -20.30 24.11 -27.35
CA MET A 136 -19.57 23.62 -28.52
C MET A 136 -19.67 22.08 -28.69
N PRO A 137 -19.74 21.58 -29.94
CA PRO A 137 -19.51 20.17 -30.25
C PRO A 137 -18.19 19.69 -29.62
N LYS A 138 -18.18 18.48 -29.05
CA LYS A 138 -17.05 17.98 -28.25
C LYS A 138 -15.72 17.96 -29.03
N GLU A 139 -15.80 17.75 -30.33
CA GLU A 139 -14.70 17.69 -31.28
C GLU A 139 -14.08 19.06 -31.59
N GLN A 140 -14.83 20.14 -31.34
CA GLN A 140 -14.42 21.53 -31.57
C GLN A 140 -13.98 22.23 -30.28
N ARG A 141 -14.19 21.62 -29.11
CA ARG A 141 -13.75 22.18 -27.83
C ARG A 141 -12.21 22.26 -27.78
N PRO A 142 -11.63 23.32 -27.20
CA PRO A 142 -10.19 23.45 -27.05
C PRO A 142 -9.61 22.29 -26.25
N ARG A 143 -8.36 21.88 -26.53
CA ARG A 143 -7.65 20.89 -25.71
C ARG A 143 -6.14 21.13 -25.57
N ALA A 144 -5.58 20.58 -24.51
CA ALA A 144 -4.14 20.33 -24.37
C ALA A 144 -3.68 19.22 -25.34
N GLY A 145 -2.39 19.24 -25.70
CA GLY A 145 -1.81 18.31 -26.66
C GLY A 145 -1.54 16.94 -26.04
N ASN A 146 -1.54 15.88 -26.86
CA ASN A 146 -1.17 14.56 -26.37
C ASN A 146 0.37 14.42 -26.36
N ILE A 147 0.91 13.71 -25.37
CA ILE A 147 2.34 13.40 -25.29
C ILE A 147 2.53 11.90 -25.51
N THR A 148 3.37 11.51 -26.48
CA THR A 148 3.68 10.11 -26.77
C THR A 148 5.19 9.90 -26.78
N VAL A 149 5.69 8.97 -25.97
CA VAL A 149 7.09 8.56 -25.95
C VAL A 149 7.18 7.07 -26.24
N LYS A 150 7.94 6.70 -27.28
CA LYS A 150 8.19 5.31 -27.66
C LYS A 150 9.69 5.03 -27.68
N ALA A 151 10.12 4.01 -26.94
CA ALA A 151 11.52 3.60 -26.90
C ALA A 151 11.67 2.10 -26.62
N ASP A 152 12.90 1.56 -26.62
CA ASP A 152 13.19 0.29 -25.95
C ASP A 152 13.37 0.51 -24.45
N THR A 153 13.96 1.64 -24.06
CA THR A 153 14.17 2.06 -22.67
C THR A 153 13.75 3.52 -22.43
N ILE A 154 12.97 3.77 -21.38
CA ILE A 154 12.64 5.12 -20.88
C ILE A 154 13.14 5.25 -19.44
N ILE A 155 13.96 6.27 -19.15
CA ILE A 155 14.44 6.57 -17.81
C ILE A 155 14.09 8.01 -17.46
N LEU A 156 13.30 8.21 -16.41
CA LEU A 156 12.95 9.50 -15.83
C LEU A 156 13.52 9.57 -14.40
N SER A 157 14.39 10.54 -14.12
CA SER A 157 14.98 10.74 -12.79
C SER A 157 14.94 12.22 -12.42
N GLY A 158 14.38 12.59 -11.27
CA GLY A 158 14.44 13.98 -10.79
C GLY A 158 15.84 14.39 -10.31
N ALA A 159 16.06 15.69 -10.14
CA ALA A 159 17.34 16.24 -9.66
C ALA A 159 17.51 16.03 -8.15
N ARG A 160 18.36 15.09 -7.71
CA ARG A 160 18.77 15.01 -6.30
C ARG A 160 19.76 16.12 -5.95
N THR A 161 19.61 16.69 -4.76
CA THR A 161 20.65 17.53 -4.16
C THR A 161 21.89 16.70 -3.83
N VAL A 162 23.07 17.20 -4.19
CA VAL A 162 24.35 16.63 -3.75
C VAL A 162 24.85 17.46 -2.58
N GLY A 163 25.18 16.80 -1.47
CA GLY A 163 25.58 17.46 -0.23
C GLY A 163 26.89 18.24 -0.36
N GLY A 164 26.80 19.56 -0.30
CA GLY A 164 27.90 20.52 -0.25
C GLY A 164 27.34 21.88 0.17
N SER A 165 28.17 22.81 0.65
CA SER A 165 27.74 24.07 1.26
C SER A 165 27.10 25.10 0.31
N GLY A 166 26.87 24.74 -0.96
CA GLY A 166 26.07 25.52 -1.90
C GLY A 166 24.57 25.23 -1.71
N LYS A 167 23.76 26.29 -1.77
CA LYS A 167 22.29 26.15 -1.76
C LYS A 167 21.85 25.81 -3.20
N PHE A 168 21.28 24.64 -3.43
CA PHE A 168 20.88 24.17 -4.77
C PHE A 168 19.38 23.98 -4.89
N GLY A 169 18.81 24.34 -6.04
CA GLY A 169 17.38 24.30 -6.30
C GLY A 169 16.85 22.92 -6.72
N TRP A 170 15.70 22.58 -6.15
CA TRP A 170 14.80 21.51 -6.57
C TRP A 170 14.32 21.65 -8.02
N ALA A 171 14.47 20.59 -8.83
CA ALA A 171 13.93 20.53 -10.19
C ALA A 171 13.40 19.11 -10.51
N PRO A 172 12.07 18.92 -10.67
CA PRO A 172 11.45 17.63 -10.94
C PRO A 172 11.46 17.33 -12.44
N THR A 173 11.95 16.15 -12.82
CA THR A 173 11.84 15.69 -14.21
C THR A 173 10.37 15.34 -14.49
N THR A 174 9.74 16.04 -15.44
CA THR A 174 8.28 16.07 -15.56
C THR A 174 7.81 15.82 -16.99
N ILE A 175 6.82 14.95 -17.16
CA ILE A 175 6.00 14.83 -18.38
C ILE A 175 4.57 15.24 -18.01
N ARG A 176 4.08 16.38 -18.54
CA ARG A 176 2.76 16.93 -18.16
C ARG A 176 1.89 17.40 -19.33
N ALA A 177 0.71 16.81 -19.44
CA ALA A 177 -0.39 17.32 -20.27
C ALA A 177 -1.37 18.06 -19.36
N GLY A 178 -1.32 19.39 -19.34
CA GLY A 178 -2.02 20.23 -18.36
C GLY A 178 -3.02 21.22 -18.97
N VAL A 179 -4.13 21.48 -18.29
CA VAL A 179 -5.10 22.54 -18.67
C VAL A 179 -5.35 23.51 -17.53
N ILE A 180 -5.42 24.80 -17.86
CA ILE A 180 -6.04 25.83 -17.02
C ILE A 180 -7.08 26.59 -17.86
N GLY A 181 -8.36 26.43 -17.53
CA GLY A 181 -9.50 27.08 -18.20
C GLY A 181 -10.39 26.11 -18.99
N PRO A 182 -11.25 26.62 -19.90
CA PRO A 182 -12.28 25.85 -20.59
C PRO A 182 -11.69 25.01 -21.75
N ALA A 183 -10.96 23.94 -21.42
CA ALA A 183 -10.34 23.05 -22.38
C ALA A 183 -10.27 21.59 -21.88
N GLY A 184 -10.21 20.64 -22.82
CA GLY A 184 -9.97 19.23 -22.53
C GLY A 184 -8.50 18.92 -22.27
N THR A 185 -8.21 18.02 -21.33
CA THR A 185 -6.83 17.64 -20.99
C THR A 185 -6.32 16.58 -21.97
N GLY A 186 -5.05 16.71 -22.37
CA GLY A 186 -4.37 15.81 -23.30
C GLY A 186 -3.97 14.48 -22.63
N ASN A 187 -3.82 13.44 -23.43
CA ASN A 187 -3.39 12.13 -22.93
C ASN A 187 -1.86 11.99 -22.92
N ILE A 188 -1.34 11.17 -22.02
CA ILE A 188 0.08 10.78 -22.00
C ILE A 188 0.20 9.29 -22.29
N SER A 189 1.06 8.90 -23.22
CA SER A 189 1.35 7.50 -23.55
C SER A 189 2.86 7.24 -23.54
N LEU A 190 3.31 6.34 -22.67
CA LEU A 190 4.69 5.85 -22.62
C LEU A 190 4.72 4.37 -23.01
N THR A 191 5.53 4.00 -24.01
CA THR A 191 5.67 2.61 -24.45
C THR A 191 7.15 2.25 -24.56
N ALA A 192 7.58 1.21 -23.83
CA ALA A 192 8.93 0.66 -23.97
C ALA A 192 9.03 -0.82 -23.54
N ASN A 193 10.24 -1.40 -23.58
CA ASN A 193 10.52 -2.67 -22.91
C ASN A 193 10.74 -2.42 -21.42
N THR A 194 11.62 -1.47 -21.09
CA THR A 194 11.94 -1.07 -19.72
C THR A 194 11.59 0.39 -19.48
N ILE A 195 10.87 0.67 -18.39
CA ILE A 195 10.54 2.03 -17.94
C ILE A 195 10.96 2.17 -16.48
N VAL A 196 11.81 3.16 -16.18
CA VAL A 196 12.22 3.51 -14.82
C VAL A 196 11.83 4.95 -14.56
N ILE A 197 10.96 5.18 -13.58
CA ILE A 197 10.62 6.51 -13.08
C ILE A 197 11.08 6.54 -11.62
N ARG A 198 11.93 7.50 -11.27
CA ARG A 198 12.53 7.53 -9.92
C ARG A 198 12.87 8.92 -9.44
N ASP A 199 13.21 9.00 -8.15
CA ASP A 199 13.77 10.19 -7.52
C ASP A 199 12.89 11.42 -7.81
N GLY A 200 11.59 11.31 -7.51
CA GLY A 200 10.55 12.35 -7.68
C GLY A 200 10.30 12.85 -9.10
N ALA A 201 10.72 12.10 -10.13
CA ALA A 201 10.19 12.28 -11.48
C ALA A 201 8.69 11.97 -11.55
N ASP A 202 7.97 12.69 -12.42
CA ASP A 202 6.51 12.78 -12.43
C ASP A 202 5.93 12.69 -13.85
N VAL A 203 4.88 11.90 -14.02
CA VAL A 203 4.13 11.71 -15.27
C VAL A 203 2.65 11.93 -14.99
N THR A 204 2.16 13.15 -15.22
CA THR A 204 0.83 13.56 -14.77
C THR A 204 0.02 14.26 -15.86
N ALA A 205 -1.23 13.85 -16.04
CA ALA A 205 -2.22 14.62 -16.81
C ALA A 205 -3.11 15.41 -15.84
N GLU A 206 -3.21 16.73 -16.03
CA GLU A 206 -3.83 17.64 -15.06
C GLU A 206 -4.90 18.54 -15.70
N SER A 207 -6.09 18.55 -15.12
CA SER A 207 -7.20 19.43 -15.53
C SER A 207 -7.50 20.45 -14.45
N GLN A 208 -7.61 21.73 -14.82
CA GLN A 208 -8.22 22.78 -14.00
C GLN A 208 -9.30 23.47 -14.85
N SER A 209 -10.47 22.83 -14.94
CA SER A 209 -11.56 23.22 -15.86
C SER A 209 -12.92 23.04 -15.20
N GLY A 210 -13.67 24.14 -15.07
CA GLY A 210 -15.06 24.14 -14.61
C GLY A 210 -16.04 23.72 -15.70
N THR A 211 -15.64 23.79 -16.96
CA THR A 211 -16.51 23.51 -18.12
C THR A 211 -16.99 22.04 -18.15
N PRO A 212 -18.31 21.75 -18.09
CA PRO A 212 -18.81 20.38 -18.05
C PRO A 212 -18.47 19.55 -19.29
N GLY A 213 -17.94 18.34 -19.08
CA GLY A 213 -17.81 17.32 -20.13
C GLY A 213 -16.69 17.56 -21.14
N VAL A 214 -15.68 18.37 -20.79
CA VAL A 214 -14.43 18.47 -21.54
C VAL A 214 -13.66 17.13 -21.55
N GLN A 215 -12.73 16.96 -22.50
CA GLN A 215 -11.90 15.76 -22.58
C GLN A 215 -11.09 15.56 -21.27
N ARG A 216 -11.06 14.32 -20.77
CA ARG A 216 -10.22 13.93 -19.63
C ARG A 216 -8.84 13.52 -20.12
N GLY A 217 -7.81 13.85 -19.35
CA GLY A 217 -6.43 13.47 -19.67
C GLY A 217 -6.12 12.12 -19.04
N ASN A 218 -5.98 11.08 -19.86
CA ASN A 218 -5.64 9.74 -19.40
C ASN A 218 -4.13 9.50 -19.50
N VAL A 219 -3.59 8.64 -18.62
CA VAL A 219 -2.19 8.19 -18.70
C VAL A 219 -2.14 6.70 -19.00
N THR A 220 -1.42 6.32 -20.06
CA THR A 220 -1.21 4.92 -20.46
C THR A 220 0.28 4.61 -20.44
N ILE A 221 0.68 3.55 -19.74
CA ILE A 221 2.06 3.08 -19.69
C ILE A 221 2.12 1.60 -20.04
N THR A 222 2.93 1.26 -21.05
CA THR A 222 3.17 -0.12 -21.49
C THR A 222 4.67 -0.40 -21.42
N ALA A 223 5.08 -1.30 -20.54
CA ALA A 223 6.45 -1.76 -20.40
C ALA A 223 6.55 -3.27 -20.68
N HIS A 224 7.02 -3.68 -21.86
CA HIS A 224 6.97 -5.09 -22.27
C HIS A 224 7.80 -6.06 -21.39
N ASP A 225 8.66 -5.53 -20.51
CA ASP A 225 9.39 -6.29 -19.51
C ASP A 225 9.26 -5.73 -18.08
N SER A 226 9.59 -4.46 -17.84
CA SER A 226 9.56 -3.91 -16.47
C SER A 226 9.19 -2.42 -16.37
N LEU A 227 8.33 -2.10 -15.41
CA LEU A 227 8.09 -0.75 -14.92
C LEU A 227 8.50 -0.65 -13.46
N THR A 228 9.46 0.23 -13.16
CA THR A 228 9.90 0.52 -11.79
C THR A 228 9.59 1.96 -11.44
N LEU A 229 8.85 2.15 -10.34
CA LEU A 229 8.60 3.43 -9.68
C LEU A 229 9.31 3.44 -8.33
N SER A 230 10.24 4.36 -8.09
CA SER A 230 10.96 4.37 -6.81
C SER A 230 11.42 5.73 -6.33
N GLY A 231 11.09 6.05 -5.07
CA GLY A 231 11.65 7.21 -4.39
C GLY A 231 10.80 8.47 -4.50
N TYR A 232 11.45 9.59 -4.19
CA TYR A 232 10.87 10.92 -4.03
C TYR A 232 11.99 11.97 -4.17
N LEU A 233 11.62 13.23 -4.34
CA LEU A 233 12.48 14.39 -4.13
C LEU A 233 12.16 15.04 -2.80
N MET A 234 13.19 15.61 -2.19
CA MET A 234 13.07 16.48 -1.03
C MET A 234 13.60 17.87 -1.37
N ARG A 235 12.76 18.86 -1.11
CA ARG A 235 13.18 20.25 -0.95
C ARG A 235 13.47 20.48 0.52
N THR A 236 14.68 20.94 0.85
CA THR A 236 14.99 21.54 2.15
C THR A 236 15.10 23.04 1.95
N GLU A 237 14.08 23.79 2.35
CA GLU A 237 13.96 25.21 2.09
C GLU A 237 14.46 26.07 3.25
N PHE A 238 14.80 27.30 2.90
CA PHE A 238 15.14 28.40 3.81
C PHE A 238 13.87 29.05 4.36
N PRO A 239 13.94 29.81 5.45
CA PRO A 239 12.80 30.62 5.89
C PRO A 239 12.45 31.67 4.81
N GLU A 240 11.13 31.88 4.65
CA GLU A 240 10.48 32.99 3.92
C GLU A 240 10.54 33.00 2.37
N ASN A 241 9.55 32.35 1.72
CA ASN A 241 8.71 33.04 0.71
C ASN A 241 7.41 32.25 0.38
N PRO A 242 6.20 32.74 0.70
CA PRO A 242 4.95 32.02 0.44
C PRO A 242 4.33 32.40 -0.92
N ILE A 243 4.70 31.71 -2.02
CA ILE A 243 4.06 31.92 -3.34
C ILE A 243 3.82 30.61 -4.11
N GLY A 244 2.56 30.15 -4.10
CA GLY A 244 1.92 29.62 -5.31
C GLY A 244 1.68 28.11 -5.44
N SER A 245 0.52 27.66 -4.96
CA SER A 245 -0.25 26.52 -5.53
C SER A 245 0.45 25.15 -5.65
N ASP A 246 1.44 24.82 -4.83
CA ASP A 246 1.99 23.46 -4.80
C ASP A 246 1.02 22.52 -4.05
N PRO A 247 0.47 21.44 -4.65
CA PRO A 247 -0.50 20.56 -4.00
C PRO A 247 0.12 19.59 -2.97
N PHE A 248 1.42 19.70 -2.67
CA PHE A 248 2.12 18.90 -1.67
C PHE A 248 2.24 19.64 -0.33
N PRO A 249 2.15 18.95 0.83
CA PRO A 249 2.15 19.61 2.13
C PRO A 249 3.49 20.31 2.42
N GLU A 250 3.43 21.64 2.58
CA GLU A 250 4.52 22.44 3.14
C GLU A 250 4.65 22.15 4.64
N ALA A 251 5.67 21.39 5.03
CA ALA A 251 5.93 21.07 6.44
C ALA A 251 7.28 21.65 6.87
N ASN A 252 7.27 22.72 7.67
CA ASN A 252 8.47 23.39 8.20
C ASN A 252 9.50 23.77 7.11
N GLY A 253 9.04 24.30 5.97
CA GLY A 253 9.92 24.61 4.84
C GLY A 253 10.53 23.36 4.17
N ARG A 254 9.85 22.21 4.23
CA ARG A 254 10.24 21.01 3.47
C ARG A 254 9.08 20.51 2.63
N THR A 255 9.26 20.58 1.31
CA THR A 255 8.32 20.02 0.33
C THR A 255 8.84 18.64 -0.10
N ILE A 256 8.01 17.61 0.01
CA ILE A 256 8.33 16.26 -0.48
C ILE A 256 7.49 15.99 -1.71
N ARG A 257 8.13 15.56 -2.80
CA ARG A 257 7.46 15.19 -4.05
C ARG A 257 7.72 13.72 -4.36
N PRO A 258 6.71 12.82 -4.24
CA PRO A 258 6.90 11.42 -4.59
C PRO A 258 7.24 11.27 -6.08
N THR A 259 7.87 10.16 -6.45
CA THR A 259 7.80 9.70 -7.84
C THR A 259 6.35 9.34 -8.14
N SER A 260 5.77 9.92 -9.18
CA SER A 260 4.32 9.83 -9.45
C SER A 260 4.01 9.47 -10.90
N ILE A 261 2.97 8.64 -11.06
CA ILE A 261 2.13 8.60 -12.26
C ILE A 261 0.75 9.06 -11.82
N GLY A 262 0.14 10.02 -12.52
CA GLY A 262 -1.16 10.50 -12.09
C GLY A 262 -2.08 11.12 -13.13
N THR A 263 -3.35 11.20 -12.75
CA THR A 263 -4.38 12.00 -13.43
C THR A 263 -5.14 12.79 -12.37
N ARG A 264 -5.11 14.12 -12.45
CA ARG A 264 -5.69 14.99 -11.43
C ARG A 264 -6.64 16.00 -12.06
N THR A 265 -7.88 16.05 -11.57
CA THR A 265 -8.83 17.10 -11.96
C THR A 265 -9.13 18.01 -10.79
N HIS A 266 -9.06 19.31 -11.02
CA HIS A 266 -9.56 20.35 -10.14
C HIS A 266 -10.88 20.87 -10.73
N GLY A 267 -12.00 20.57 -10.07
CA GLY A 267 -13.35 20.96 -10.54
C GLY A 267 -14.37 19.80 -10.60
N ILE A 268 -15.50 20.07 -11.28
CA ILE A 268 -16.66 19.18 -11.42
C ILE A 268 -16.45 17.97 -12.35
N ASN A 269 -15.37 17.97 -13.14
CA ASN A 269 -15.15 16.96 -14.16
C ASN A 269 -14.54 15.69 -13.53
N GLN A 270 -14.93 14.51 -14.02
CA GLN A 270 -14.34 13.25 -13.57
C GLN A 270 -12.83 13.20 -13.87
N ALA A 271 -12.04 12.62 -12.97
CA ALA A 271 -10.60 12.41 -13.22
C ALA A 271 -10.34 11.45 -14.40
N GLY A 272 -9.17 11.59 -15.03
CA GLY A 272 -8.75 10.70 -16.10
C GLY A 272 -8.42 9.29 -15.62
N ASP A 273 -8.39 8.35 -16.55
CA ASP A 273 -8.03 6.96 -16.28
C ASP A 273 -6.51 6.75 -16.34
N ILE A 274 -6.01 5.81 -15.52
CA ILE A 274 -4.62 5.35 -15.55
C ILE A 274 -4.61 3.87 -15.96
N ILE A 275 -3.91 3.55 -17.05
CA ILE A 275 -3.75 2.18 -17.54
C ILE A 275 -2.26 1.83 -17.55
N VAL A 276 -1.89 0.78 -16.83
CA VAL A 276 -0.51 0.29 -16.76
C VAL A 276 -0.44 -1.18 -17.10
N SER A 277 0.44 -1.55 -18.03
CA SER A 277 0.77 -2.93 -18.37
C SER A 277 2.27 -3.14 -18.28
N ALA A 278 2.73 -4.10 -17.47
CA ALA A 278 4.14 -4.49 -17.40
C ALA A 278 4.34 -5.93 -16.93
N LYS A 279 5.29 -6.72 -17.44
CA LYS A 279 5.50 -8.07 -16.83
C LYS A 279 5.90 -7.93 -15.36
N ASN A 280 6.87 -7.08 -15.06
CA ASN A 280 7.31 -6.79 -13.70
C ASN A 280 6.96 -5.34 -13.34
N LEU A 281 6.03 -5.13 -12.41
CA LEU A 281 5.67 -3.83 -11.86
C LEU A 281 6.18 -3.70 -10.43
N THR A 282 7.09 -2.76 -10.18
CA THR A 282 7.59 -2.44 -8.84
C THR A 282 7.23 -1.01 -8.45
N ILE A 283 6.61 -0.84 -7.29
CA ILE A 283 6.27 0.47 -6.69
C ILE A 283 6.91 0.53 -5.31
N ALA A 284 7.94 1.36 -5.14
CA ALA A 284 8.79 1.32 -3.96
C ALA A 284 9.18 2.70 -3.40
N ASN A 285 9.66 2.71 -2.16
CA ASN A 285 10.28 3.87 -1.50
C ASN A 285 9.44 5.17 -1.59
N GLY A 286 8.13 5.09 -1.39
CA GLY A 286 7.23 6.25 -1.39
C GLY A 286 6.69 6.68 -2.75
N ALA A 287 7.03 5.97 -3.84
CA ALA A 287 6.49 6.24 -5.17
C ALA A 287 4.99 5.87 -5.28
N GLN A 288 4.24 6.58 -6.12
CA GLN A 288 2.77 6.53 -6.15
C GLN A 288 2.18 6.43 -7.57
N ILE A 289 1.04 5.76 -7.70
CA ILE A 289 0.15 5.82 -8.85
C ILE A 289 -1.19 6.37 -8.36
N THR A 290 -1.56 7.58 -8.77
CA THR A 290 -2.70 8.29 -8.16
C THR A 290 -3.61 8.92 -9.20
N ASN A 291 -4.90 8.58 -9.18
CA ASN A 291 -5.89 9.44 -9.81
C ASN A 291 -6.85 10.04 -8.78
N GLY A 292 -7.45 11.17 -9.14
CA GLY A 292 -8.38 11.81 -8.23
C GLY A 292 -8.89 13.15 -8.69
N THR A 293 -9.96 13.58 -8.02
CA THR A 293 -10.47 14.93 -8.11
C THR A 293 -10.24 15.65 -6.79
N THR A 294 -10.11 16.95 -6.88
CA THR A 294 -10.12 17.86 -5.73
C THR A 294 -10.88 19.12 -6.14
N ASN A 295 -11.44 19.87 -5.20
CA ASN A 295 -12.02 21.16 -5.55
C ASN A 295 -11.84 22.19 -4.41
N LEU A 296 -11.68 23.46 -4.80
CA LEU A 296 -11.64 24.59 -3.88
C LEU A 296 -13.00 24.84 -3.20
N GLN A 297 -14.09 24.36 -3.78
CA GLN A 297 -15.43 24.33 -3.18
C GLN A 297 -15.85 22.86 -2.93
N PRO A 298 -16.23 22.47 -1.70
CA PRO A 298 -16.44 21.07 -1.35
C PRO A 298 -17.60 20.38 -2.09
N GLU A 299 -18.65 21.13 -2.43
CA GLU A 299 -19.90 20.61 -3.01
C GLU A 299 -19.80 20.29 -4.52
N THR A 300 -18.67 20.60 -5.18
CA THR A 300 -18.55 20.57 -6.64
C THR A 300 -17.37 19.74 -7.15
N ALA A 301 -16.87 18.77 -6.38
CA ALA A 301 -15.84 17.84 -6.86
C ALA A 301 -16.44 16.77 -7.80
N GLY A 302 -15.84 16.57 -8.98
CA GLY A 302 -16.21 15.47 -9.89
C GLY A 302 -15.82 14.09 -9.33
N PRO A 303 -16.29 12.98 -9.93
CA PRO A 303 -15.90 11.64 -9.47
C PRO A 303 -14.46 11.25 -9.88
N GLY A 304 -13.88 10.24 -9.23
CA GLY A 304 -12.58 9.66 -9.59
C GLY A 304 -12.61 8.88 -10.91
N GLY A 305 -11.44 8.70 -11.53
CA GLY A 305 -11.26 7.88 -12.74
C GLY A 305 -10.98 6.41 -12.40
N LYS A 306 -10.81 5.55 -13.40
CA LYS A 306 -10.35 4.17 -13.19
C LYS A 306 -8.82 4.06 -13.17
N ILE A 307 -8.29 3.26 -12.26
CA ILE A 307 -6.92 2.72 -12.34
C ILE A 307 -7.02 1.24 -12.75
N LEU A 308 -6.38 0.87 -13.86
CA LEU A 308 -6.24 -0.51 -14.32
C LEU A 308 -4.76 -0.88 -14.42
N LEU A 309 -4.33 -1.84 -13.61
CA LEU A 309 -2.97 -2.38 -13.64
C LEU A 309 -2.99 -3.85 -14.07
N THR A 310 -2.16 -4.22 -15.04
CA THR A 310 -1.96 -5.61 -15.49
C THR A 310 -0.49 -5.99 -15.43
N ALA A 311 -0.12 -7.04 -14.71
CA ALA A 311 1.27 -7.50 -14.63
C ALA A 311 1.45 -9.00 -14.42
N ASP A 312 2.60 -9.58 -14.78
CA ASP A 312 2.91 -10.95 -14.31
C ASP A 312 3.24 -10.93 -12.81
N LYS A 313 3.98 -9.90 -12.37
CA LYS A 313 4.32 -9.69 -10.97
C LYS A 313 4.15 -8.22 -10.56
N LEU A 314 3.38 -7.98 -9.50
CA LEU A 314 3.30 -6.70 -8.79
C LEU A 314 4.01 -6.79 -7.43
N ILE A 315 4.98 -5.91 -7.21
CA ILE A 315 5.60 -5.68 -5.90
C ILE A 315 5.34 -4.25 -5.45
N MET A 316 4.68 -4.09 -4.31
CA MET A 316 4.55 -2.82 -3.61
C MET A 316 5.33 -2.88 -2.30
N SER A 317 6.40 -2.09 -2.19
CA SER A 317 7.27 -2.10 -1.01
C SER A 317 7.84 -0.73 -0.69
N GLY A 318 7.18 -0.03 0.22
CA GLY A 318 7.67 1.26 0.66
C GLY A 318 6.75 1.93 1.65
N MET A 319 7.30 2.20 2.82
CA MET A 319 7.05 3.45 3.51
C MET A 319 8.41 4.05 3.79
N VAL A 320 8.60 5.32 3.49
CA VAL A 320 9.80 6.04 3.91
C VAL A 320 9.46 6.79 5.20
N PRO A 321 10.13 6.46 6.32
CA PRO A 321 9.84 7.08 7.60
C PRO A 321 10.31 8.53 7.62
N PHE A 322 9.39 9.47 7.76
CA PHE A 322 9.68 10.90 7.86
C PHE A 322 9.01 11.52 9.08
N PRO A 323 9.77 12.24 9.92
CA PRO A 323 9.23 13.28 10.77
C PRO A 323 9.07 14.55 9.92
N ASP A 324 7.95 14.66 9.20
CA ASP A 324 7.42 15.97 8.83
C ASP A 324 6.74 16.61 10.06
N ALA A 325 6.30 17.86 9.95
CA ALA A 325 5.64 18.59 11.05
C ALA A 325 4.36 17.91 11.58
N ILE A 326 3.82 16.93 10.85
CA ILE A 326 2.51 16.30 11.08
C ILE A 326 2.65 14.78 11.35
N GLY A 327 3.90 14.27 11.43
CA GLY A 327 4.22 12.85 11.51
C GLY A 327 3.57 12.01 10.40
N ARG A 328 3.46 12.52 9.17
CA ARG A 328 2.90 11.80 8.02
C ARG A 328 3.99 11.11 7.21
N PRO A 329 3.97 9.78 7.12
CA PRO A 329 4.95 9.05 6.32
C PRO A 329 4.61 9.06 4.83
N LEU A 330 5.64 9.02 3.97
CA LEU A 330 5.44 8.83 2.54
C LEU A 330 5.33 7.33 2.20
N GLN A 331 4.15 6.91 1.78
CA GLN A 331 3.84 5.51 1.47
C GLN A 331 3.91 5.25 -0.03
N SER A 332 4.33 4.04 -0.40
CA SER A 332 4.18 3.54 -1.77
C SER A 332 2.73 3.15 -2.00
N LYS A 333 2.05 3.87 -2.89
CA LYS A 333 0.59 3.91 -2.94
C LYS A 333 0.05 3.72 -4.36
N ILE A 334 -0.98 2.90 -4.52
CA ILE A 334 -1.91 3.03 -5.64
C ILE A 334 -3.18 3.64 -5.05
N SER A 335 -3.66 4.78 -5.54
CA SER A 335 -4.93 5.31 -5.03
C SER A 335 -5.80 6.04 -6.02
N SER A 336 -7.09 5.78 -5.91
CA SER A 336 -8.14 6.59 -6.51
C SER A 336 -8.87 7.33 -5.40
N SER A 337 -8.78 8.66 -5.37
CA SER A 337 -9.33 9.43 -4.25
C SER A 337 -10.00 10.71 -4.68
N THR A 338 -11.02 11.11 -3.93
CA THR A 338 -11.75 12.36 -4.10
C THR A 338 -11.68 13.19 -2.83
N ASP A 339 -11.61 14.51 -3.02
CA ASP A 339 -11.66 15.53 -1.96
C ASP A 339 -12.88 16.42 -2.24
N GLY A 340 -13.97 16.16 -1.51
CA GLY A 340 -15.30 16.75 -1.70
C GLY A 340 -16.40 15.73 -2.07
N ALA A 341 -17.52 16.24 -2.61
CA ALA A 341 -18.74 15.46 -2.86
C ALA A 341 -18.66 14.39 -3.98
N GLY A 342 -17.54 14.27 -4.69
CA GLY A 342 -17.39 13.32 -5.81
C GLY A 342 -17.06 11.90 -5.36
N ASP A 343 -17.65 10.88 -6.00
CA ASP A 343 -17.36 9.47 -5.70
C ASP A 343 -15.90 9.09 -6.01
N ALA A 344 -15.25 8.36 -5.11
CA ALA A 344 -13.92 7.81 -5.34
C ALA A 344 -13.92 6.77 -6.47
N GLY A 345 -12.87 6.81 -7.28
CA GLY A 345 -12.80 6.01 -8.51
C GLY A 345 -12.44 4.54 -8.27
N GLN A 346 -12.52 3.75 -9.34
CA GLN A 346 -12.35 2.30 -9.27
C GLN A 346 -10.90 1.88 -9.46
N ILE A 347 -10.44 0.88 -8.70
CA ILE A 347 -9.12 0.28 -8.87
C ILE A 347 -9.26 -1.19 -9.26
N GLU A 348 -8.67 -1.58 -10.39
CA GLU A 348 -8.58 -2.97 -10.82
C GLU A 348 -7.11 -3.37 -11.01
N VAL A 349 -6.68 -4.41 -10.30
CA VAL A 349 -5.32 -4.97 -10.40
C VAL A 349 -5.43 -6.43 -10.79
N ILE A 350 -4.87 -6.77 -11.95
CA ILE A 350 -4.81 -8.13 -12.49
C ILE A 350 -3.35 -8.53 -12.54
N SER A 351 -2.99 -9.61 -11.85
CA SER A 351 -1.63 -10.14 -11.91
C SER A 351 -1.56 -11.65 -11.73
N LYS A 352 -0.38 -12.26 -11.92
CA LYS A 352 -0.15 -13.64 -11.46
C LYS A 352 0.21 -13.63 -9.98
N THR A 353 1.19 -12.81 -9.60
CA THR A 353 1.69 -12.69 -8.22
C THR A 353 1.62 -11.25 -7.72
N ILE A 354 1.02 -11.06 -6.53
CA ILE A 354 0.90 -9.75 -5.89
C ILE A 354 1.55 -9.80 -4.50
N GLU A 355 2.57 -8.97 -4.29
CA GLU A 355 3.24 -8.77 -2.99
C GLU A 355 3.06 -7.33 -2.51
N ILE A 356 2.30 -7.11 -1.43
CA ILE A 356 2.18 -5.81 -0.74
C ILE A 356 2.90 -5.90 0.61
N LYS A 357 3.95 -5.09 0.82
CA LYS A 357 4.81 -5.18 2.00
C LYS A 357 5.31 -3.85 2.54
N SER A 358 5.73 -3.86 3.80
CA SER A 358 6.45 -2.78 4.48
C SER A 358 5.75 -1.40 4.42
N GLY A 359 4.43 -1.36 4.60
CA GLY A 359 3.63 -0.13 4.58
C GLY A 359 3.10 0.30 3.21
N GLY A 360 3.34 -0.46 2.13
CA GLY A 360 2.69 -0.20 0.84
C GLY A 360 1.17 -0.42 0.86
N GLN A 361 0.41 0.39 0.12
CA GLN A 361 -1.07 0.39 0.16
C GLN A 361 -1.74 0.52 -1.21
N ILE A 362 -2.92 -0.10 -1.35
CA ILE A 362 -3.89 0.18 -2.42
C ILE A 362 -5.12 0.82 -1.76
N SER A 363 -5.54 2.02 -2.17
CA SER A 363 -6.71 2.67 -1.56
C SER A 363 -7.66 3.38 -2.52
N ALA A 364 -8.95 3.14 -2.39
CA ALA A 364 -9.99 3.84 -3.15
C ALA A 364 -10.90 4.59 -2.19
N SER A 365 -10.52 5.83 -1.84
CA SER A 365 -11.04 6.53 -0.66
C SER A 365 -11.64 7.89 -0.98
N SER A 366 -12.83 8.15 -0.47
CA SER A 366 -13.50 9.45 -0.52
C SER A 366 -13.26 10.18 0.81
N ILE A 367 -12.86 11.45 0.73
CA ILE A 367 -12.57 12.29 1.89
C ILE A 367 -13.39 13.59 1.77
N PRO A 368 -14.17 13.98 2.79
CA PRO A 368 -14.85 15.26 2.82
C PRO A 368 -13.81 16.31 3.18
N ARG A 369 -13.89 17.46 2.53
CA ARG A 369 -13.11 18.61 2.97
C ARG A 369 -13.62 19.10 4.33
N GLU A 370 -12.77 19.78 5.10
CA GLU A 370 -13.14 20.35 6.38
C GLU A 370 -14.40 21.26 6.24
N ASN A 371 -15.43 20.97 7.04
CA ASN A 371 -16.78 21.57 6.98
C ASN A 371 -17.65 21.22 5.74
N ALA A 372 -17.26 20.25 4.91
CA ALA A 372 -18.14 19.68 3.89
C ALA A 372 -19.20 18.78 4.54
N ILE A 373 -20.47 19.01 4.20
CA ILE A 373 -21.58 18.14 4.64
C ILE A 373 -21.71 16.87 3.78
N ASP A 374 -21.20 16.89 2.54
CA ASP A 374 -21.31 15.80 1.58
C ASP A 374 -19.93 15.22 1.23
N ALA A 375 -19.80 13.89 1.37
CA ALA A 375 -18.70 13.09 0.82
C ALA A 375 -19.27 12.14 -0.22
N GLY A 376 -18.61 12.00 -1.36
CA GLY A 376 -18.99 10.98 -2.35
C GLY A 376 -18.75 9.56 -1.82
N ALA A 377 -19.27 8.55 -2.50
CA ALA A 377 -19.05 7.15 -2.13
C ALA A 377 -17.59 6.71 -2.29
N GLY A 378 -17.17 5.73 -1.50
CA GLY A 378 -15.86 5.08 -1.57
C GLY A 378 -15.73 4.21 -2.82
N GLY A 379 -14.52 4.10 -3.34
CA GLY A 379 -14.30 3.48 -4.64
C GLY A 379 -14.19 1.96 -4.54
N ASN A 380 -14.78 1.23 -5.49
CA ASN A 380 -14.68 -0.23 -5.51
C ASN A 380 -13.27 -0.68 -5.94
N ILE A 381 -12.71 -1.69 -5.24
CA ILE A 381 -11.41 -2.29 -5.58
C ILE A 381 -11.60 -3.75 -5.96
N ARG A 382 -11.06 -4.13 -7.12
CA ARG A 382 -11.02 -5.51 -7.62
C ARG A 382 -9.58 -5.96 -7.79
N ILE A 383 -9.21 -7.04 -7.11
CA ILE A 383 -7.89 -7.66 -7.20
C ILE A 383 -8.05 -9.09 -7.74
N VAL A 384 -7.29 -9.43 -8.78
CA VAL A 384 -7.22 -10.78 -9.34
C VAL A 384 -5.75 -11.19 -9.38
N ALA A 385 -5.37 -12.20 -8.60
CA ALA A 385 -4.04 -12.81 -8.64
C ALA A 385 -4.16 -14.25 -9.15
N THR A 386 -3.66 -14.60 -10.33
CA THR A 386 -3.88 -15.94 -10.92
C THR A 386 -2.98 -17.03 -10.34
N GLU A 387 -2.00 -16.68 -9.49
CA GLU A 387 -1.14 -17.64 -8.78
C GLU A 387 -1.19 -17.40 -7.26
N SER A 388 -0.87 -16.19 -6.78
CA SER A 388 -0.92 -15.88 -5.35
C SER A 388 -1.01 -14.39 -4.99
N PHE A 389 -1.68 -14.13 -3.86
CA PHE A 389 -1.72 -12.83 -3.20
C PHE A 389 -1.05 -12.91 -1.82
N LEU A 390 -0.14 -11.98 -1.54
CA LEU A 390 0.52 -11.83 -0.24
C LEU A 390 0.54 -10.36 0.20
N ALA A 391 -0.20 -10.03 1.26
CA ALA A 391 0.02 -8.82 2.03
C ALA A 391 0.81 -9.15 3.31
N LYS A 392 1.91 -8.46 3.59
CA LYS A 392 2.73 -8.73 4.78
C LYS A 392 3.32 -7.48 5.41
N GLY A 393 3.12 -7.36 6.71
CA GLY A 393 3.84 -6.44 7.56
C GLY A 393 3.12 -5.12 7.78
N VAL A 394 3.76 -4.32 8.62
CA VAL A 394 3.53 -2.90 8.78
C VAL A 394 4.85 -2.20 8.48
N GLY A 395 4.81 -0.94 8.08
CA GLY A 395 5.95 -0.06 8.30
C GLY A 395 5.74 0.71 9.61
N ILE A 396 6.84 1.09 10.25
CA ILE A 396 6.85 1.70 11.59
C ILE A 396 7.54 3.06 11.49
N LEU A 397 6.93 4.09 12.07
CA LEU A 397 7.59 5.37 12.35
C LEU A 397 8.18 5.35 13.77
N GLU A 398 9.33 6.01 13.95
CA GLU A 398 9.81 6.36 15.29
C GLU A 398 8.73 7.20 16.00
N GLY A 399 8.35 6.82 17.23
CA GLY A 399 7.28 7.51 17.97
C GLY A 399 5.86 6.94 17.85
N THR A 400 5.71 5.64 17.52
CA THR A 400 4.49 4.79 17.64
C THR A 400 3.48 4.75 16.49
N LYS A 401 3.59 5.58 15.45
CA LYS A 401 2.65 5.54 14.32
C LYS A 401 2.92 4.35 13.37
N VAL A 402 1.95 3.44 13.29
CA VAL A 402 2.03 2.19 12.49
C VAL A 402 1.23 2.35 11.20
N VAL A 403 1.85 2.11 10.05
CA VAL A 403 1.17 2.03 8.75
C VAL A 403 1.09 0.58 8.31
N ARG A 404 -0.14 0.06 8.23
CA ARG A 404 -0.39 -1.31 7.79
C ARG A 404 -0.25 -1.43 6.27
N SER A 405 0.41 -2.49 5.80
CA SER A 405 0.28 -2.89 4.40
C SER A 405 -1.10 -3.44 4.14
N GLY A 406 -1.75 -3.03 3.05
CA GLY A 406 -3.15 -3.40 2.88
C GLY A 406 -3.89 -2.83 1.68
N ILE A 407 -5.19 -3.12 1.68
CA ILE A 407 -6.17 -2.64 0.70
C ILE A 407 -7.29 -1.94 1.47
N PHE A 408 -7.61 -0.71 1.09
CA PHE A 408 -8.53 0.15 1.85
C PHE A 408 -9.56 0.81 0.91
N SER A 409 -10.84 0.55 1.09
CA SER A 409 -11.90 1.35 0.47
C SER A 409 -12.66 2.06 1.58
N SER A 410 -12.40 3.35 1.75
CA SER A 410 -12.87 4.09 2.92
C SER A 410 -13.55 5.38 2.53
N THR A 411 -14.68 5.67 3.16
CA THR A 411 -15.36 6.95 3.05
C THR A 411 -15.29 7.65 4.39
N GLU A 412 -14.60 8.78 4.44
CA GLU A 412 -14.76 9.69 5.55
C GLU A 412 -16.07 10.48 5.28
N GLY A 413 -16.95 10.65 6.26
CA GLY A 413 -18.25 11.31 6.06
C GLY A 413 -19.40 10.39 5.56
N PRO A 414 -20.49 10.97 5.01
CA PRO A 414 -21.79 10.28 4.84
C PRO A 414 -21.91 9.40 3.59
N GLY A 415 -20.96 9.45 2.66
CA GLY A 415 -20.97 8.59 1.47
C GLY A 415 -20.88 7.10 1.83
N LEU A 416 -21.43 6.24 0.97
CA LEU A 416 -21.34 4.78 1.13
C LEU A 416 -19.89 4.32 1.06
N GLY A 417 -19.53 3.24 1.75
CA GLY A 417 -18.22 2.59 1.63
C GLY A 417 -18.12 1.80 0.32
N GLY A 418 -16.94 1.77 -0.29
CA GLY A 418 -16.71 0.99 -1.51
C GLY A 418 -16.43 -0.48 -1.21
N ASN A 419 -16.80 -1.36 -2.14
CA ASN A 419 -16.66 -2.81 -1.95
C ASN A 419 -15.29 -3.31 -2.37
N LEU A 420 -14.82 -4.36 -1.69
CA LEU A 420 -13.57 -5.05 -1.99
C LEU A 420 -13.86 -6.46 -2.51
N ARG A 421 -13.30 -6.80 -3.69
CA ARG A 421 -13.38 -8.15 -4.26
C ARG A 421 -11.99 -8.66 -4.61
N ILE A 422 -11.57 -9.76 -3.99
CA ILE A 422 -10.25 -10.37 -4.19
C ILE A 422 -10.41 -11.82 -4.61
N THR A 423 -9.73 -12.21 -5.69
CA THR A 423 -9.67 -13.59 -6.16
C THR A 423 -8.21 -14.02 -6.30
N ALA A 424 -7.80 -15.10 -5.61
CA ALA A 424 -6.45 -15.66 -5.73
C ALA A 424 -6.40 -17.14 -5.32
N PRO A 425 -5.73 -18.06 -6.04
CA PRO A 425 -5.63 -19.47 -5.63
C PRO A 425 -5.13 -19.62 -4.19
N VAL A 426 -4.08 -18.87 -3.85
CA VAL A 426 -3.55 -18.78 -2.49
C VAL A 426 -3.53 -17.33 -2.03
N PHE A 427 -4.37 -17.01 -1.05
CA PHE A 427 -4.48 -15.70 -0.43
C PHE A 427 -3.83 -15.70 0.96
N LYS A 428 -2.88 -14.79 1.19
CA LYS A 428 -2.11 -14.71 2.44
C LYS A 428 -2.07 -13.28 2.99
N MET A 429 -2.40 -13.10 4.26
CA MET A 429 -2.16 -11.87 5.02
C MET A 429 -1.34 -12.16 6.27
N LYS A 430 -0.25 -11.41 6.48
CA LYS A 430 0.70 -11.67 7.59
C LYS A 430 1.16 -10.41 8.33
N ASN A 431 1.52 -10.56 9.61
CA ASN A 431 2.31 -9.61 10.39
C ASN A 431 1.76 -8.16 10.45
N GLY A 432 0.46 -8.00 10.69
CA GLY A 432 -0.20 -6.69 10.82
C GLY A 432 -0.76 -6.12 9.52
N ALA A 433 -0.74 -6.89 8.44
CA ALA A 433 -1.44 -6.53 7.20
C ALA A 433 -2.96 -6.38 7.43
N ALA A 434 -3.59 -5.46 6.70
CA ALA A 434 -5.01 -5.13 6.86
C ALA A 434 -5.77 -5.04 5.53
N ILE A 435 -7.07 -5.32 5.58
CA ILE A 435 -8.03 -5.01 4.54
C ILE A 435 -9.23 -4.34 5.22
N SER A 436 -9.67 -3.19 4.69
CA SER A 436 -10.78 -2.42 5.27
C SER A 436 -11.74 -1.88 4.22
N ALA A 437 -13.04 -2.08 4.43
CA ALA A 437 -14.11 -1.45 3.67
C ALA A 437 -15.04 -0.69 4.64
N SER A 438 -14.90 0.63 4.76
CA SER A 438 -15.43 1.36 5.92
C SER A 438 -16.01 2.74 5.62
N THR A 439 -16.91 3.21 6.48
CA THR A 439 -17.42 4.58 6.53
C THR A 439 -17.27 5.16 7.93
N THR A 440 -17.04 6.48 8.04
CA THR A 440 -17.08 7.15 9.36
C THR A 440 -18.40 7.89 9.63
N GLY A 441 -19.23 8.16 8.62
CA GLY A 441 -20.49 8.89 8.76
C GLY A 441 -21.74 8.00 8.76
N THR A 442 -22.77 8.47 8.05
CA THR A 442 -24.11 7.89 7.94
C THR A 442 -24.30 6.98 6.71
N GLY A 443 -23.27 6.76 5.91
CA GLY A 443 -23.29 5.80 4.81
C GLY A 443 -23.03 4.37 5.29
N ASN A 444 -23.63 3.38 4.64
CA ASN A 444 -23.34 1.96 4.91
C ASN A 444 -21.90 1.62 4.55
N ALA A 445 -21.25 0.73 5.31
CA ALA A 445 -19.94 0.20 4.97
C ALA A 445 -20.00 -0.75 3.75
N GLY A 446 -18.89 -0.82 3.01
CA GLY A 446 -18.78 -1.69 1.84
C GLY A 446 -18.55 -3.15 2.23
N ASP A 447 -18.96 -4.08 1.37
CA ASP A 447 -18.73 -5.51 1.56
C ASP A 447 -17.28 -5.92 1.21
N ILE A 448 -16.79 -6.98 1.85
CA ILE A 448 -15.52 -7.65 1.53
C ILE A 448 -15.79 -9.09 1.07
N PHE A 449 -15.40 -9.41 -0.17
CA PHE A 449 -15.44 -10.76 -0.72
C PHE A 449 -14.02 -11.23 -1.04
N ILE A 450 -13.57 -12.30 -0.39
CA ILE A 450 -12.28 -12.96 -0.67
C ILE A 450 -12.57 -14.40 -1.09
N THR A 451 -12.17 -14.75 -2.31
CA THR A 451 -12.37 -16.08 -2.90
C THR A 451 -11.04 -16.69 -3.29
N ALA A 452 -10.77 -17.90 -2.83
CA ALA A 452 -9.57 -18.66 -3.16
C ALA A 452 -9.90 -20.05 -3.73
N SER A 453 -9.14 -20.51 -4.73
CA SER A 453 -9.28 -21.87 -5.28
C SER A 453 -8.36 -22.90 -4.60
N ASP A 454 -7.80 -22.53 -3.44
CA ASP A 454 -7.12 -23.44 -2.50
C ASP A 454 -7.27 -22.87 -1.08
N SER A 455 -6.54 -21.81 -0.72
CA SER A 455 -6.44 -21.42 0.68
C SER A 455 -6.40 -19.91 0.98
N ILE A 456 -7.06 -19.54 2.08
CA ILE A 456 -7.01 -18.23 2.73
C ILE A 456 -6.26 -18.40 4.07
N LEU A 457 -5.12 -17.73 4.24
CA LEU A 457 -4.28 -17.83 5.43
C LEU A 457 -4.05 -16.44 6.05
N LEU A 458 -4.62 -16.21 7.23
CA LEU A 458 -4.53 -14.97 8.01
C LEU A 458 -3.68 -15.21 9.26
N ASP A 459 -2.55 -14.52 9.38
CA ASP A 459 -1.59 -14.69 10.49
C ASP A 459 -1.18 -13.32 11.07
N LYS A 460 -1.75 -12.96 12.23
CA LYS A 460 -1.66 -11.60 12.79
C LYS A 460 -2.22 -10.52 11.85
N ALA A 461 -3.33 -10.79 11.18
CA ALA A 461 -3.94 -9.91 10.17
C ALA A 461 -5.31 -9.38 10.63
N SER A 462 -5.83 -8.37 9.92
CA SER A 462 -7.19 -7.84 10.13
C SER A 462 -7.97 -7.68 8.83
N VAL A 463 -9.18 -8.23 8.75
CA VAL A 463 -10.15 -7.99 7.68
C VAL A 463 -11.37 -7.32 8.30
N THR A 464 -11.72 -6.11 7.86
CA THR A 464 -12.67 -5.27 8.60
C THR A 464 -13.68 -4.56 7.69
N THR A 465 -14.95 -4.70 8.00
CA THR A 465 -16.01 -3.80 7.56
C THR A 465 -16.48 -2.97 8.76
N GLU A 466 -16.56 -1.65 8.61
CA GLU A 466 -16.87 -0.77 9.74
C GLU A 466 -17.68 0.43 9.29
N ALA A 467 -18.88 0.59 9.84
CA ALA A 467 -19.74 1.75 9.61
C ALA A 467 -19.77 2.64 10.86
N GLY A 468 -19.83 3.95 10.66
CA GLY A 468 -20.02 4.92 11.75
C GLY A 468 -21.35 4.71 12.45
N SER A 469 -22.45 5.07 11.77
CA SER A 469 -23.82 5.07 12.35
C SER A 469 -24.87 4.25 11.58
N ALA A 470 -24.50 3.70 10.42
CA ALA A 470 -25.39 3.00 9.49
C ALA A 470 -25.07 1.49 9.40
N VAL A 471 -25.48 0.81 8.34
CA VAL A 471 -25.34 -0.66 8.24
C VAL A 471 -23.90 -1.07 7.97
N GLY A 472 -23.39 -2.05 8.74
CA GLY A 472 -22.08 -2.66 8.52
C GLY A 472 -22.04 -3.55 7.27
N GLY A 473 -20.90 -3.57 6.58
CA GLY A 473 -20.70 -4.40 5.38
C GLY A 473 -20.52 -5.88 5.72
N ASN A 474 -20.85 -6.77 4.79
CA ASN A 474 -20.68 -8.22 4.96
C ASN A 474 -19.24 -8.64 4.66
N ILE A 475 -18.79 -9.73 5.29
CA ILE A 475 -17.50 -10.37 4.98
C ILE A 475 -17.75 -11.82 4.56
N LYS A 476 -17.45 -12.16 3.30
CA LYS A 476 -17.46 -13.55 2.83
C LYS A 476 -16.05 -14.02 2.48
N LEU A 477 -15.60 -15.08 3.17
CA LEU A 477 -14.37 -15.80 2.89
C LEU A 477 -14.74 -17.19 2.33
N THR A 478 -14.33 -17.49 1.10
CA THR A 478 -14.55 -18.80 0.46
C THR A 478 -13.23 -19.36 -0.02
N ALA A 479 -12.93 -20.63 0.28
CA ALA A 479 -11.70 -21.29 -0.16
C ALA A 479 -11.92 -22.79 -0.41
N ASP A 480 -11.57 -23.31 -1.59
CA ASP A 480 -11.89 -24.72 -1.92
C ASP A 480 -11.35 -25.75 -0.90
N ASN A 481 -10.16 -25.51 -0.34
CA ASN A 481 -9.48 -26.42 0.59
C ASN A 481 -9.54 -25.90 2.05
N ARG A 482 -9.01 -24.70 2.35
CA ARG A 482 -8.98 -24.24 3.76
C ARG A 482 -8.95 -22.75 4.04
N ILE A 483 -9.51 -22.39 5.20
CA ILE A 483 -9.34 -21.07 5.84
C ILE A 483 -8.60 -21.26 7.17
N ASP A 484 -7.42 -20.66 7.31
CA ASP A 484 -6.63 -20.61 8.55
C ASP A 484 -6.60 -19.17 9.07
N VAL A 485 -7.15 -18.95 10.27
CA VAL A 485 -7.20 -17.65 10.94
C VAL A 485 -6.49 -17.78 12.28
N THR A 486 -5.22 -17.39 12.28
CA THR A 486 -4.31 -17.48 13.42
C THR A 486 -3.92 -16.08 13.93
N ASN A 487 -4.09 -15.81 15.23
CA ASN A 487 -3.82 -14.50 15.87
C ASN A 487 -4.48 -13.28 15.18
N SER A 488 -5.59 -13.48 14.48
CA SER A 488 -6.15 -12.52 13.50
C SER A 488 -7.57 -12.09 13.87
N GLN A 489 -8.02 -10.99 13.26
CA GLN A 489 -9.37 -10.43 13.47
C GLN A 489 -10.13 -10.37 12.15
N VAL A 490 -11.38 -10.84 12.16
CA VAL A 490 -12.34 -10.67 11.06
C VAL A 490 -13.58 -10.01 11.65
N THR A 491 -13.81 -8.75 11.30
CA THR A 491 -14.73 -7.87 12.05
C THR A 491 -15.67 -7.14 11.11
N SER A 492 -16.97 -7.32 11.32
CA SER A 492 -18.03 -6.46 10.83
C SER A 492 -18.60 -5.69 12.01
N ARG A 493 -18.56 -4.35 11.95
CA ARG A 493 -18.97 -3.52 13.08
C ARG A 493 -19.73 -2.27 12.67
N VAL A 494 -20.64 -1.86 13.55
CA VAL A 494 -21.19 -0.50 13.60
C VAL A 494 -20.69 0.17 14.89
N GLN A 495 -20.13 1.38 14.79
CA GLN A 495 -19.54 2.09 15.93
C GLN A 495 -20.60 2.69 16.87
N GLU A 496 -21.64 3.29 16.30
CA GLU A 496 -22.72 3.98 17.02
C GLU A 496 -24.03 3.94 16.22
N GLY A 497 -25.09 4.63 16.67
CA GLY A 497 -26.37 4.63 15.95
C GLY A 497 -27.11 3.29 15.90
N SER A 498 -28.24 3.28 15.20
CA SER A 498 -29.19 2.16 15.10
C SER A 498 -28.92 1.19 13.93
N GLY A 499 -27.81 1.35 13.22
CA GLY A 499 -27.40 0.47 12.13
C GLY A 499 -27.03 -0.94 12.61
N SER A 500 -27.47 -1.96 11.85
CA SER A 500 -27.12 -3.36 12.12
C SER A 500 -25.75 -3.72 11.55
N ALA A 501 -25.03 -4.64 12.20
CA ALA A 501 -23.79 -5.20 11.64
C ALA A 501 -24.07 -6.15 10.47
N GLY A 502 -23.17 -6.18 9.50
CA GLY A 502 -23.23 -7.11 8.34
C GLY A 502 -22.72 -8.49 8.70
N SER A 503 -23.18 -9.53 8.01
CA SER A 503 -22.87 -10.92 8.35
C SER A 503 -21.45 -11.34 7.96
N ILE A 504 -20.90 -12.32 8.67
CA ILE A 504 -19.61 -12.94 8.37
C ILE A 504 -19.81 -14.41 7.99
N ASN A 505 -19.34 -14.82 6.81
CA ASN A 505 -19.51 -16.18 6.31
C ASN A 505 -18.17 -16.81 5.89
N PHE A 506 -17.80 -17.92 6.49
CA PHE A 506 -16.65 -18.75 6.10
C PHE A 506 -17.16 -20.03 5.43
N ASP A 507 -16.56 -20.38 4.28
CA ASP A 507 -17.05 -21.45 3.38
C ASP A 507 -15.86 -22.18 2.71
N PRO A 508 -15.21 -23.16 3.39
CA PRO A 508 -14.22 -24.05 2.77
C PRO A 508 -14.44 -25.55 3.06
N ASP A 509 -13.51 -26.41 2.65
CA ASP A 509 -13.48 -27.80 3.17
C ASP A 509 -13.05 -27.87 4.64
N PHE A 510 -12.04 -27.08 5.04
CA PHE A 510 -11.48 -27.11 6.40
C PHE A 510 -11.26 -25.71 7.02
N ILE A 511 -11.71 -25.50 8.25
CA ILE A 511 -11.49 -24.25 9.01
C ILE A 511 -10.55 -24.48 10.19
N VAL A 512 -9.55 -23.62 10.36
CA VAL A 512 -8.71 -23.51 11.56
C VAL A 512 -8.83 -22.10 12.13
N LEU A 513 -9.30 -21.98 13.37
CA LEU A 513 -9.26 -20.74 14.15
C LEU A 513 -8.35 -20.93 15.37
N LYS A 514 -7.38 -20.03 15.55
CA LYS A 514 -6.40 -20.10 16.64
C LYS A 514 -6.09 -18.73 17.22
N ASN A 515 -6.48 -18.49 18.47
CA ASN A 515 -6.29 -17.21 19.18
C ASN A 515 -6.77 -16.01 18.34
N SER A 516 -7.93 -16.18 17.69
CA SER A 516 -8.48 -15.23 16.71
C SER A 516 -9.86 -14.75 17.10
N GLN A 517 -10.29 -13.61 16.55
CA GLN A 517 -11.59 -13.00 16.82
C GLN A 517 -12.41 -12.92 15.54
N VAL A 518 -13.67 -13.34 15.60
CA VAL A 518 -14.67 -13.12 14.54
C VAL A 518 -15.85 -12.37 15.16
N LEU A 519 -16.06 -11.12 14.74
CA LEU A 519 -16.92 -10.17 15.44
C LEU A 519 -17.94 -9.57 14.46
N SER A 520 -19.23 -9.72 14.73
CA SER A 520 -20.33 -9.15 13.95
C SER A 520 -21.24 -8.33 14.85
N THR A 521 -20.72 -7.20 15.34
CA THR A 521 -21.24 -6.49 16.51
C THR A 521 -21.77 -5.11 16.18
N ALA A 522 -22.92 -4.73 16.75
CA ALA A 522 -23.49 -3.38 16.67
C ALA A 522 -23.69 -2.79 18.07
N VAL A 523 -23.86 -1.46 18.14
CA VAL A 523 -24.18 -0.79 19.42
C VAL A 523 -25.68 -0.73 19.66
N ALA A 524 -26.46 0.03 18.88
CA ALA A 524 -27.91 0.10 19.06
C ALA A 524 -28.74 -0.63 17.99
N GLY A 525 -28.18 -0.88 16.79
CA GLY A 525 -28.80 -1.80 15.81
C GLY A 525 -28.55 -3.27 16.15
N SER A 526 -29.03 -4.20 15.32
CA SER A 526 -28.83 -5.64 15.57
C SER A 526 -27.39 -6.08 15.26
N GLY A 527 -26.87 -7.02 16.03
CA GLY A 527 -25.68 -7.78 15.64
C GLY A 527 -25.97 -8.64 14.40
N GLY A 528 -24.95 -8.90 13.60
CA GLY A 528 -25.07 -9.67 12.36
C GLY A 528 -24.74 -11.14 12.56
N ASP A 529 -25.14 -11.99 11.62
CA ASP A 529 -24.91 -13.44 11.75
C ASP A 529 -23.45 -13.81 11.47
N ILE A 530 -22.95 -14.85 12.15
CA ILE A 530 -21.64 -15.46 11.89
C ILE A 530 -21.88 -16.92 11.50
N THR A 531 -21.64 -17.26 10.24
CA THR A 531 -21.77 -18.61 9.69
C THR A 531 -20.40 -19.20 9.38
N LEU A 532 -20.09 -20.33 10.01
CA LEU A 532 -18.91 -21.13 9.74
C LEU A 532 -19.36 -22.47 9.15
N THR A 533 -19.33 -22.60 7.82
CA THR A 533 -19.68 -23.83 7.11
C THR A 533 -18.38 -24.49 6.63
N ALA A 534 -18.16 -25.76 6.94
CA ALA A 534 -17.00 -26.53 6.48
C ALA A 534 -17.38 -27.94 6.03
N ASN A 535 -16.93 -28.37 4.85
CA ASN A 535 -17.31 -29.68 4.29
C ASN A 535 -16.67 -30.89 4.99
N SER A 536 -15.51 -30.72 5.63
CA SER A 536 -14.79 -31.79 6.35
C SER A 536 -14.75 -31.57 7.86
N ALA A 537 -14.17 -30.46 8.35
CA ALA A 537 -14.02 -30.21 9.78
C ALA A 537 -13.71 -28.74 10.13
N ILE A 538 -14.02 -28.38 11.39
CA ILE A 538 -13.69 -27.08 12.00
C ILE A 538 -12.86 -27.33 13.27
N VAL A 539 -11.67 -26.74 13.32
CA VAL A 539 -10.78 -26.78 14.49
C VAL A 539 -10.67 -25.39 15.09
N MET A 540 -11.09 -25.23 16.35
CA MET A 540 -11.00 -23.97 17.10
C MET A 540 -10.25 -24.22 18.42
N ASP A 541 -9.36 -23.30 18.80
CA ASP A 541 -8.74 -23.32 20.13
C ASP A 541 -9.59 -22.58 21.18
N PRO A 542 -9.36 -22.81 22.50
CA PRO A 542 -10.12 -22.14 23.56
C PRO A 542 -9.91 -20.62 23.66
N PHE A 543 -8.96 -20.06 22.91
CA PHE A 543 -8.65 -18.63 22.87
C PHE A 543 -9.34 -17.91 21.69
N THR A 544 -9.97 -18.66 20.79
CA THR A 544 -10.77 -18.11 19.71
C THR A 544 -12.10 -17.58 20.25
N PHE A 545 -12.48 -16.37 19.82
CA PHE A 545 -13.67 -15.68 20.29
C PHE A 545 -14.58 -15.31 19.12
N LEU A 546 -15.85 -15.72 19.20
CA LEU A 546 -16.90 -15.41 18.23
C LEU A 546 -17.96 -14.55 18.94
N ASP A 547 -18.29 -13.37 18.40
CA ASP A 547 -19.30 -12.49 19.01
C ASP A 547 -20.20 -11.84 17.96
N ALA A 548 -21.49 -12.14 18.04
CA ALA A 548 -22.55 -11.62 17.18
C ALA A 548 -23.52 -10.70 17.94
N ARG A 549 -23.15 -10.23 19.15
CA ARG A 549 -24.08 -9.51 20.02
C ARG A 549 -24.24 -8.03 19.65
N SER A 550 -25.35 -7.46 20.12
CA SER A 550 -25.56 -6.02 20.20
C SER A 550 -25.59 -5.54 21.65
N GLN A 551 -25.30 -4.27 21.89
CA GLN A 551 -25.40 -3.68 23.23
C GLN A 551 -26.85 -3.33 23.60
N PHE A 552 -27.64 -2.81 22.65
CA PHE A 552 -29.04 -2.41 22.87
C PHE A 552 -30.02 -3.01 21.85
N GLY A 553 -29.55 -3.55 20.73
CA GLY A 553 -30.37 -4.18 19.71
C GLY A 553 -30.50 -5.70 19.87
N GLY A 554 -31.02 -6.37 18.84
CA GLY A 554 -31.06 -7.84 18.80
C GLY A 554 -29.66 -8.45 18.62
N ASN A 555 -29.41 -9.61 19.21
CA ASN A 555 -28.19 -10.38 18.94
C ASN A 555 -28.33 -11.12 17.60
N GLY A 556 -27.27 -11.12 16.81
CA GLY A 556 -27.11 -12.01 15.67
C GLY A 556 -26.86 -13.46 16.11
N ARG A 557 -26.99 -14.39 15.17
CA ARG A 557 -26.82 -15.82 15.39
C ARG A 557 -25.43 -16.27 14.97
N ILE A 558 -24.82 -17.11 15.82
CA ILE A 558 -23.63 -17.88 15.46
C ILE A 558 -24.11 -19.26 14.99
N ASN A 559 -23.79 -19.62 13.76
CA ASN A 559 -24.16 -20.88 13.12
C ASN A 559 -22.88 -21.62 12.70
N ILE A 560 -22.74 -22.86 13.14
CA ILE A 560 -21.55 -23.68 12.88
C ILE A 560 -22.02 -24.98 12.23
N GLU A 561 -21.66 -25.16 10.97
CA GLU A 561 -22.06 -26.27 10.12
C GLU A 561 -20.82 -27.07 9.72
N SER A 562 -20.68 -28.26 10.28
CA SER A 562 -19.57 -29.17 10.00
C SER A 562 -20.06 -30.61 10.17
N PRO A 563 -19.57 -31.58 9.38
CA PRO A 563 -19.86 -32.98 9.63
C PRO A 563 -19.49 -33.39 11.05
N VAL A 564 -20.32 -34.24 11.66
CA VAL A 564 -19.96 -34.91 12.90
C VAL A 564 -18.88 -35.96 12.58
N GLN A 565 -17.62 -35.57 12.67
CA GLN A 565 -16.52 -36.54 12.59
C GLN A 565 -16.47 -37.37 13.88
N PHE A 566 -16.91 -38.62 13.78
CA PHE A 566 -16.82 -39.62 14.85
C PHE A 566 -15.37 -40.08 15.05
N LEU A 567 -14.55 -39.22 15.67
CA LEU A 567 -13.16 -39.53 16.07
C LEU A 567 -13.06 -40.71 17.06
N SER A 568 -14.19 -41.13 17.65
CA SER A 568 -14.31 -42.30 18.53
C SER A 568 -13.92 -43.62 17.86
N SER A 569 -13.92 -43.73 16.53
CA SER A 569 -13.41 -44.90 15.81
C SER A 569 -11.87 -44.98 15.73
N THR A 570 -11.18 -43.87 16.01
CA THR A 570 -9.71 -43.76 15.93
C THR A 570 -9.04 -43.70 17.32
N ILE A 571 -9.83 -43.57 18.39
CA ILE A 571 -9.35 -43.81 19.76
C ILE A 571 -9.17 -45.32 19.93
N VAL A 572 -8.02 -45.83 19.50
CA VAL A 572 -7.56 -47.15 19.95
C VAL A 572 -7.41 -47.05 21.47
N PRO A 573 -8.22 -47.79 22.27
CA PRO A 573 -7.99 -47.83 23.70
C PRO A 573 -6.58 -48.39 23.92
N LEU A 574 -5.75 -47.64 24.65
CA LEU A 574 -4.38 -48.07 24.96
C LEU A 574 -4.47 -49.49 25.55
N PRO A 575 -3.83 -50.51 24.94
CA PRO A 575 -4.09 -51.90 25.29
C PRO A 575 -3.81 -52.11 26.78
N GLN A 576 -4.87 -52.37 27.55
CA GLN A 576 -4.78 -52.53 29.01
C GLN A 576 -3.95 -53.75 29.41
N ASN A 577 -3.76 -54.69 28.48
CA ASN A 577 -2.69 -55.66 28.54
C ASN A 577 -1.37 -54.97 28.19
N LEU A 578 -0.71 -54.41 29.21
CA LEU A 578 0.74 -54.25 29.19
C LEU A 578 1.36 -55.58 28.72
N VAL A 579 2.21 -55.54 27.69
CA VAL A 579 2.99 -56.72 27.30
C VAL A 579 3.77 -57.15 28.54
N PRO A 580 3.52 -58.34 29.13
CA PRO A 580 4.19 -58.73 30.35
C PRO A 580 5.68 -58.84 30.03
N VAL A 581 6.53 -58.19 30.83
CA VAL A 581 7.97 -58.05 30.52
C VAL A 581 8.66 -59.41 30.28
N THR A 582 8.08 -60.49 30.82
CA THR A 582 8.45 -61.90 30.57
C THR A 582 8.45 -62.33 29.09
N THR A 583 7.67 -61.70 28.19
CA THR A 583 7.75 -61.99 26.74
C THR A 583 8.76 -61.13 25.99
N LEU A 584 9.27 -60.05 26.60
CA LEU A 584 10.42 -59.29 26.10
C LEU A 584 11.76 -59.91 26.55
N TYR A 585 11.76 -60.68 27.65
CA TYR A 585 12.84 -61.62 27.98
C TYR A 585 12.76 -62.87 27.08
N GLY A 586 13.10 -62.71 25.81
CA GLY A 586 13.39 -63.84 24.92
C GLY A 586 14.43 -64.76 25.56
N THR A 587 14.23 -66.08 25.45
CA THR A 587 15.01 -67.13 26.12
C THR A 587 16.48 -67.16 25.67
N LYS A 588 17.29 -66.29 26.28
CA LYS A 588 18.75 -66.28 26.19
C LYS A 588 19.35 -66.33 27.59
N CYS A 589 19.38 -67.54 28.17
CA CYS A 589 20.41 -68.04 29.09
C CYS A 589 20.09 -69.49 29.52
N VAL A 590 19.96 -70.40 28.55
CA VAL A 590 20.21 -71.84 28.78
C VAL A 590 21.60 -72.15 28.24
N ALA A 591 22.60 -71.65 28.97
CA ALA A 591 24.02 -71.93 28.79
C ALA A 591 24.73 -71.65 30.12
N GLU A 592 24.62 -72.64 31.01
CA GLU A 592 25.54 -72.97 32.12
C GLU A 592 25.88 -71.89 33.18
N GLN A 593 25.30 -71.99 34.39
CA GLN A 593 25.89 -72.68 35.56
C GLN A 593 26.83 -71.79 36.38
N GLY A 594 26.35 -71.19 37.49
CA GLY A 594 27.24 -70.39 38.34
C GLY A 594 26.64 -69.43 39.37
N ARG A 595 25.61 -69.86 40.14
CA ARG A 595 25.18 -69.24 41.42
C ARG A 595 24.91 -67.72 41.44
N PHE A 596 23.63 -67.38 41.21
CA PHE A 596 22.86 -66.27 41.80
C PHE A 596 23.37 -64.82 41.65
N SER A 597 22.59 -64.03 40.90
CA SER A 597 22.44 -62.59 41.13
C SER A 597 20.94 -62.25 41.09
N SER A 598 20.42 -61.66 42.16
CA SER A 598 19.00 -61.31 42.31
C SER A 598 18.71 -59.91 41.77
N PHE A 599 17.64 -59.75 41.00
CA PHE A 599 17.11 -58.44 40.63
C PHE A 599 16.06 -57.99 41.65
N VAL A 600 16.27 -56.84 42.29
CA VAL A 600 15.31 -56.24 43.23
C VAL A 600 14.69 -55.00 42.59
N ASN A 601 13.36 -54.93 42.60
CA ASN A 601 12.58 -53.80 42.07
C ASN A 601 12.09 -52.93 43.24
N THR A 602 12.58 -51.69 43.37
CA THR A 602 12.14 -50.73 44.38
C THR A 602 11.50 -49.49 43.76
N LYS A 603 10.35 -49.09 44.30
CA LYS A 603 9.67 -47.83 43.96
C LYS A 603 10.46 -46.61 44.44
N ALA A 604 10.09 -45.45 43.91
CA ALA A 604 10.71 -44.16 44.20
C ALA A 604 10.69 -43.81 45.70
N ASP A 605 11.86 -43.83 46.32
CA ASP A 605 12.40 -42.76 47.18
C ASP A 605 13.83 -43.13 47.59
N THR A 606 14.80 -42.78 46.74
CA THR A 606 16.25 -42.61 47.00
C THR A 606 17.01 -42.60 45.66
N ILE A 607 17.34 -41.42 45.15
CA ILE A 607 18.35 -41.29 44.09
C ILE A 607 19.69 -41.07 44.78
N ALA A 608 20.64 -41.99 44.60
CA ALA A 608 22.01 -41.74 45.03
C ALA A 608 22.62 -40.61 44.17
N PRO A 609 23.30 -39.60 44.78
CA PRO A 609 23.70 -38.39 44.06
C PRO A 609 24.82 -38.57 43.02
N THR A 610 25.35 -39.79 42.84
CA THR A 610 26.28 -40.14 41.75
C THR A 610 26.05 -41.57 41.26
N PRO A 611 26.35 -41.89 39.98
CA PRO A 611 26.28 -43.26 39.47
C PRO A 611 27.40 -44.13 40.08
N GLY A 612 27.04 -45.15 40.87
CA GLY A 612 27.99 -46.19 41.30
C GLY A 612 27.86 -46.73 42.74
N THR A 613 27.05 -46.13 43.62
CA THR A 613 26.93 -46.58 45.02
C THR A 613 25.84 -47.65 45.21
N LEU A 614 26.10 -48.60 46.12
CA LEU A 614 25.17 -49.67 46.50
C LEU A 614 24.08 -49.16 47.48
N LEU A 615 22.84 -49.62 47.29
CA LEU A 615 21.72 -49.41 48.22
C LEU A 615 21.51 -50.66 49.10
N ALA A 616 21.21 -50.46 50.38
CA ALA A 616 20.97 -51.54 51.34
C ALA A 616 19.55 -52.12 51.22
N SER A 617 19.39 -53.43 51.46
CA SER A 617 18.09 -54.10 51.39
C SER A 617 17.16 -53.70 52.54
N PRO A 618 15.84 -53.52 52.29
CA PRO A 618 14.88 -53.21 53.35
C PRO A 618 14.62 -54.43 54.24
N LEU A 619 14.72 -54.25 55.56
CA LEU A 619 14.40 -55.27 56.56
C LEU A 619 12.89 -55.28 56.85
N LEU A 620 12.30 -56.48 56.98
CA LEU A 620 10.91 -56.67 57.38
C LEU A 620 10.68 -56.34 58.87
N PRO A 621 9.51 -55.81 59.25
CA PRO A 621 9.27 -55.37 60.62
C PRO A 621 8.88 -56.53 61.55
N PHE A 622 9.60 -56.71 62.65
CA PHE A 622 9.12 -57.47 63.81
C PHE A 622 9.59 -56.86 65.13
N ALA A 623 8.61 -56.65 66.00
CA ALA A 623 8.67 -56.54 67.46
C ALA A 623 9.53 -55.45 68.14
N SER A 624 9.05 -55.05 69.32
CA SER A 624 9.63 -54.07 70.23
C SER A 624 10.85 -54.60 70.99
N HIS A 625 11.78 -53.71 71.39
CA HIS A 625 12.06 -53.42 72.80
C HIS A 625 13.00 -52.21 73.03
N SER A 626 12.79 -51.59 74.21
CA SER A 626 13.54 -50.57 74.97
C SER A 626 15.05 -50.30 74.73
N GLY A 627 15.45 -49.04 74.92
CA GLY A 627 16.83 -48.62 75.28
C GLY A 627 17.36 -47.46 74.42
N ALA A 628 17.13 -46.17 74.72
CA ALA A 628 17.64 -45.34 75.83
C ALA A 628 19.01 -44.67 75.57
N LEU A 629 19.02 -43.32 75.58
CA LEU A 629 20.16 -42.40 75.79
C LEU A 629 21.21 -42.34 74.62
N ASN A 630 21.88 -41.22 74.32
CA ASN A 630 21.88 -39.90 74.96
C ASN A 630 22.24 -38.75 73.99
N SER A 631 21.93 -37.53 74.44
CA SER A 631 22.38 -36.19 74.00
C SER A 631 23.70 -36.05 73.21
N PHE A 632 23.78 -35.07 72.31
CA PHE A 632 24.56 -33.84 72.57
C PHE A 632 24.11 -32.64 71.70
N ASP A 633 24.08 -31.47 72.31
CA ASP A 633 23.60 -30.17 71.79
C ASP A 633 24.76 -29.25 71.36
N LEU A 634 24.45 -28.18 70.61
CA LEU A 634 25.21 -26.92 70.32
C LEU A 634 24.98 -26.49 68.84
N HIS A 635 24.08 -25.60 68.44
CA HIS A 635 23.58 -24.29 68.92
C HIS A 635 24.41 -23.07 68.49
N VAL A 636 23.75 -21.89 68.40
CA VAL A 636 24.20 -20.57 67.85
C VAL A 636 24.22 -20.52 66.31
N GLY A 637 23.64 -19.54 65.59
CA GLY A 637 22.99 -18.25 65.89
C GLY A 637 23.42 -17.21 64.81
N SER A 638 22.72 -16.12 64.45
CA SER A 638 21.39 -15.60 64.81
C SER A 638 20.97 -14.46 63.83
N ASN A 639 19.68 -14.12 63.78
CA ASN A 639 19.14 -12.76 63.57
C ASN A 639 19.22 -12.00 62.21
N ASN A 640 18.06 -11.96 61.54
CA ASN A 640 17.15 -10.79 61.43
C ASN A 640 16.99 -9.92 60.15
N ARG A 641 15.69 -9.65 59.93
CA ARG A 641 15.01 -8.49 59.30
C ARG A 641 14.94 -8.37 57.77
N ALA A 642 13.68 -8.16 57.33
CA ALA A 642 13.28 -7.73 56.00
C ALA A 642 12.77 -6.27 56.03
N GLN A 643 12.88 -5.53 54.92
CA GLN A 643 11.79 -4.73 54.33
C GLN A 643 12.17 -4.08 52.97
N ALA A 644 11.31 -4.33 51.97
CA ALA A 644 10.82 -3.48 50.87
C ALA A 644 11.74 -2.57 49.97
N VAL A 645 11.75 -2.90 48.64
CA VAL A 645 11.37 -2.03 47.46
C VAL A 645 12.21 -0.76 47.15
N PRO A 646 12.33 -0.23 45.89
CA PRO A 646 12.17 -0.77 44.51
C PRO A 646 13.47 -0.68 43.65
N ILE A 647 13.46 -1.14 42.38
CA ILE A 647 14.49 -0.78 41.38
C ILE A 647 13.88 -0.41 40.01
N ARG A 648 14.29 0.75 39.47
CA ARG A 648 14.29 1.09 38.03
C ARG A 648 15.76 1.14 37.56
N GLY A 649 16.05 0.81 36.30
CA GLY A 649 17.25 1.36 35.62
C GLY A 649 18.08 0.43 34.73
N ALA A 650 17.71 0.37 33.45
CA ALA A 650 18.59 0.58 32.29
C ALA A 650 19.97 -0.12 32.10
N ALA A 651 20.03 -0.89 31.00
CA ALA A 651 20.94 -0.71 29.85
C ALA A 651 22.36 -1.35 29.79
N TYR A 652 22.81 -1.46 28.52
CA TYR A 652 24.15 -1.76 27.97
C TYR A 652 24.62 -3.22 27.80
N SER A 653 24.60 -3.66 26.54
CA SER A 653 25.54 -4.58 25.86
C SER A 653 26.77 -3.78 25.34
N PRO A 654 27.75 -4.34 24.56
CA PRO A 654 28.16 -5.72 24.22
C PRO A 654 29.71 -5.87 24.47
N PRO A 655 30.64 -6.44 23.63
CA PRO A 655 30.62 -7.44 22.52
C PRO A 655 31.77 -8.51 22.54
N VAL A 656 31.95 -9.23 21.41
CA VAL A 656 33.16 -9.96 20.91
C VAL A 656 33.43 -11.38 21.47
N LEU A 657 33.98 -12.39 20.76
CA LEU A 657 34.02 -12.97 19.38
C LEU A 657 35.25 -13.92 19.31
N PHE A 658 35.16 -15.01 18.53
CA PHE A 658 36.24 -15.95 18.13
C PHE A 658 36.78 -16.92 19.22
N SER A 659 37.35 -18.13 18.92
CA SER A 659 37.55 -18.85 17.64
C SER A 659 37.64 -20.41 17.76
N GLN A 660 37.67 -21.06 16.58
CA GLN A 660 37.97 -22.45 16.17
C GLN A 660 38.85 -23.38 17.04
N ALA A 661 38.54 -24.70 17.02
CA ALA A 661 39.51 -25.80 16.73
C ALA A 661 38.84 -27.19 16.51
N THR A 662 38.83 -27.64 15.24
CA THR A 662 39.15 -29.00 14.72
C THR A 662 38.83 -30.32 15.48
N GLY A 663 37.93 -31.12 14.89
CA GLY A 663 38.26 -32.47 14.36
C GLY A 663 38.07 -33.74 15.22
N GLN A 664 37.12 -34.62 14.84
CA GLN A 664 37.34 -35.97 14.28
C GLN A 664 36.02 -36.76 14.07
N ARG A 665 36.06 -37.83 13.26
CA ARG A 665 34.91 -38.69 12.86
C ARG A 665 34.92 -40.05 13.58
N ALA A 666 33.74 -40.57 13.96
CA ALA A 666 33.34 -42.00 13.97
C ALA A 666 31.86 -42.08 14.44
N THR A 667 30.86 -42.27 13.58
CA THR A 667 30.23 -43.56 13.16
C THR A 667 29.57 -44.38 14.28
N CYS A 668 28.24 -44.56 14.14
CA CYS A 668 27.38 -45.44 14.96
C CYS A 668 27.73 -46.94 14.79
N PRO A 669 27.16 -47.83 15.62
CA PRO A 669 25.79 -48.34 15.36
C PRO A 669 24.70 -47.75 16.27
#